data_AF-A0A803LGI6-F1
#
_entry.id   AF-A0A803LGI6-F1
#
_cell.length_a   1.000
_cell.length_b   1.000
_cell.length_c   1.000
_cell.angle_alpha   90.00
_cell.angle_beta   90.00
_cell.angle_gamma   90.00
#
_symmetry.space_group_name_H-M   'P 1'
#
loop_
_entity.id
_entity.type
_entity.pdbx_description
1 polymer ?
#
loop_
_entity_poly.entity_id
_entity_poly.type
_entity_poly.pdbx_seq_one_letter_code
_entity_poly.pdbx_strand_id
1 'polypeptide(L)'
;MANRLKPICAGPSISSVSNLVPTFSLSNSRIFPSKLNAGLLKSNNKNRTNRRLILGFGVVCSSWSQFMSMFGLQKGNSFLASAREKSAVEEVLNNVEWPEQFPFKEEDFQRYDESNDTLFYDTPRFVTHIDDYAIAALTKYYSEVFPPSNTPGVSMLDMCSSWVSHFPKGYKQERMVGMGLNEEELKRNPVLTEYIVQDLNVNPKLPFEDNSFDVITNVVSVDYLTKPLEVFKEMQRILKPGGLAIMSFSNRCFWTKAISIWTSTSDADHVMIVGAYFHYAGGFEPPKLVLLFLTIYASWASGDSIQQNFLECFNENRISNAPVPPASYSPTNTSFSIVLQSTAQNLRYLLPSVKKPELIIMPTDESHVQAAVICAKKLGLQLRVRSGGHDYEGGSYASEMEEPFVILDMAKLRIVTVEIEENSAWVQVGATIGELYYRISVESKVHGFPAGLCSSLGVGGHITGGAYGPMMRKYGLGADNAIDVRMVDANGQIHDRKSMGEDLFWAIRGGGGGNFGIILAWKVQLVPVPERVTVFTVAKTLEQGFTKILSKWQQIADKIDENLFIRVIMQNSKTPKGDKTVMGLFQALFLGQADQLLKVMQRDFPELGLQKKDTSEISWIESVLYIANYPSGTKPEILLEGKPTFTNYFKAKSDFVREPIPASGLEGLWKQLMEDEGSLMIWNPYGGMMSKIPESQIPFPHRNGTICMIQYVVTWQDGESSKSRHMEWVRKLYNYMTPYVSMLPREAYVNYKDLDLGMNEDGNANFIKASAWGSMYYKDNFNRLVKIKTKYDPENFFRHEQSIPPLPLMESKKFIHRDTCHTSDIQM
;
A
#
# COMPACT_ATOMS: atom_id res chain seq x y z
N MET A 1 54.08 30.32 19.78
CA MET A 1 53.87 31.30 18.69
C MET A 1 52.65 30.80 17.92
N ALA A 2 51.51 31.49 17.80
CA ALA A 2 51.24 32.92 17.54
C ALA A 2 51.66 33.31 16.11
N ASN A 3 50.81 33.90 15.24
CA ASN A 3 49.47 34.52 15.38
C ASN A 3 48.44 33.89 14.40
N ARG A 4 47.09 33.93 14.57
CA ARG A 4 46.12 35.06 14.70
C ARG A 4 46.19 35.99 13.46
N LEU A 5 45.12 36.49 12.83
CA LEU A 5 43.77 36.98 13.24
C LEU A 5 42.76 36.80 12.06
N LYS A 6 41.48 37.21 12.11
CA LYS A 6 40.32 36.87 12.98
C LYS A 6 39.01 37.39 12.29
N PRO A 7 37.80 36.87 12.57
CA PRO A 7 36.55 37.27 11.88
C PRO A 7 35.70 38.33 12.63
N ILE A 8 34.84 39.03 11.88
CA ILE A 8 33.85 40.07 12.24
C ILE A 8 32.78 40.03 11.11
N CYS A 9 31.45 40.10 11.25
CA CYS A 9 30.47 40.06 12.36
C CYS A 9 29.21 39.28 11.84
N ALA A 10 28.06 39.02 12.50
CA ALA A 10 27.06 39.80 13.27
C ALA A 10 26.36 40.92 12.46
N GLY A 11 25.03 41.11 12.47
CA GLY A 11 23.91 40.42 13.16
C GLY A 11 22.57 40.83 12.48
N PRO A 12 21.38 40.84 13.15
CA PRO A 12 21.12 40.69 14.59
C PRO A 12 20.13 39.54 14.96
N SER A 13 19.91 39.36 16.26
CA SER A 13 18.90 38.49 16.87
C SER A 13 17.56 39.19 17.11
N ILE A 14 16.45 38.44 17.15
CA ILE A 14 15.22 38.83 17.86
C ILE A 14 14.88 37.75 18.90
N SER A 15 14.42 38.18 20.07
CA SER A 15 14.19 37.35 21.25
C SER A 15 12.70 37.08 21.53
N SER A 16 12.39 35.85 21.93
CA SER A 16 11.31 35.47 22.85
C SER A 16 10.02 36.33 22.91
N VAL A 17 8.93 35.79 22.37
CA VAL A 17 7.57 36.07 22.88
C VAL A 17 6.90 34.74 23.18
N SER A 18 6.31 34.62 24.38
CA SER A 18 5.58 33.44 24.85
C SER A 18 4.07 33.67 24.82
N ASN A 19 3.31 32.57 24.75
CA ASN A 19 1.86 32.48 24.96
C ASN A 19 0.97 33.21 23.93
N LEU A 20 0.35 32.42 23.04
CA LEU A 20 -1.10 32.24 23.04
C LEU A 20 -1.46 31.07 22.10
N VAL A 21 -2.17 30.06 22.62
CA VAL A 21 -2.70 28.93 21.83
C VAL A 21 -4.23 29.01 21.83
N PRO A 22 -4.87 29.39 20.72
CA PRO A 22 -6.30 29.24 20.56
C PRO A 22 -6.61 27.78 20.17
N THR A 23 -7.26 27.03 21.06
CA THR A 23 -7.85 25.74 20.72
C THR A 23 -9.03 25.94 19.77
N PHE A 24 -8.95 25.43 18.54
CA PHE A 24 -10.09 25.40 17.62
C PHE A 24 -10.65 23.98 17.49
N SER A 25 -11.95 23.83 17.74
CA SER A 25 -12.68 22.59 17.47
C SER A 25 -13.15 22.57 16.01
N LEU A 26 -12.74 21.54 15.26
CA LEU A 26 -13.33 21.28 13.95
C LEU A 26 -14.76 20.78 14.13
N SER A 27 -15.73 21.54 13.62
CA SER A 27 -17.13 21.15 13.57
C SER A 27 -17.79 21.64 12.30
N ASN A 28 -18.71 20.83 11.78
CA ASN A 28 -19.60 21.07 10.65
C ASN A 28 -18.96 21.19 9.25
N SER A 29 -19.12 20.13 8.49
CA SER A 29 -19.39 20.20 7.05
C SER A 29 -20.65 21.04 6.76
N ARG A 30 -20.64 21.86 5.70
CA ARG A 30 -21.78 22.22 4.80
C ARG A 30 -21.39 23.41 3.92
N ILE A 31 -21.12 23.15 2.64
CA ILE A 31 -21.38 24.12 1.57
C ILE A 31 -22.86 23.92 1.15
N PHE A 32 -23.51 24.96 0.61
CA PHE A 32 -24.96 25.03 0.31
C PHE A 32 -25.92 24.94 1.52
N PRO A 33 -26.27 26.09 2.15
CA PRO A 33 -27.31 26.16 3.17
C PRO A 33 -28.67 26.57 2.58
N SER A 34 -29.58 25.62 2.35
CA SER A 34 -30.98 25.97 2.07
C SER A 34 -31.65 26.58 3.32
N LYS A 35 -32.15 27.82 3.19
CA LYS A 35 -32.80 28.56 4.27
C LYS A 35 -34.13 29.18 3.82
N LEU A 36 -35.24 28.60 4.28
CA LEU A 36 -36.46 29.38 4.48
C LEU A 36 -36.27 30.33 5.66
N ASN A 37 -36.80 31.55 5.55
CA ASN A 37 -37.34 32.27 6.70
C ASN A 37 -38.45 33.22 6.26
N ALA A 38 -39.46 33.45 7.12
CA ALA A 38 -40.68 34.18 6.76
C ALA A 38 -40.84 35.49 7.57
N GLY A 39 -41.45 36.52 6.95
CA GLY A 39 -41.43 37.88 7.50
C GLY A 39 -42.54 38.83 7.06
N LEU A 40 -43.81 38.37 7.06
CA LEU A 40 -45.06 39.15 7.26
C LEU A 40 -45.16 40.62 6.76
N LEU A 41 -46.19 40.91 5.93
CA LEU A 41 -47.36 41.74 6.33
C LEU A 41 -48.37 41.99 5.18
N LYS A 42 -49.66 41.59 5.38
CA LYS A 42 -50.93 42.18 4.80
C LYS A 42 -51.06 42.23 3.24
N SER A 43 -52.21 42.18 2.58
CA SER A 43 -53.64 41.81 2.81
C SER A 43 -54.30 41.74 1.39
N ASN A 44 -55.49 41.22 1.07
CA ASN A 44 -56.66 40.71 1.81
C ASN A 44 -57.53 39.81 0.88
N ASN A 45 -58.48 39.03 1.43
CA ASN A 45 -59.62 38.36 0.75
C ASN A 45 -59.30 37.21 -0.26
N LYS A 46 -60.11 36.13 -0.40
CA LYS A 46 -61.26 35.65 0.41
C LYS A 46 -61.53 34.14 0.23
N ASN A 47 -61.74 33.45 1.35
CA ASN A 47 -62.63 32.29 1.59
C ASN A 47 -62.70 31.10 0.59
N ARG A 48 -62.20 29.93 1.03
CA ARG A 48 -63.05 28.78 1.45
C ARG A 48 -62.27 27.71 2.24
N THR A 49 -62.46 27.72 3.57
CA THR A 49 -62.78 26.56 4.46
C THR A 49 -62.64 25.13 3.88
N ASN A 50 -62.11 24.09 4.54
CA ASN A 50 -61.83 23.75 5.97
C ASN A 50 -61.02 22.40 6.00
N ARG A 51 -60.44 21.81 7.08
CA ARG A 51 -60.25 22.09 8.54
C ARG A 51 -59.17 21.13 9.12
N ARG A 52 -58.31 21.62 10.05
CA ARG A 52 -57.39 20.87 10.98
C ARG A 52 -56.24 20.06 10.32
N LEU A 53 -54.96 20.05 10.76
CA LEU A 53 -54.21 20.43 11.99
C LEU A 53 -54.11 19.36 13.11
N ILE A 54 -52.88 18.86 13.34
CA ILE A 54 -52.21 18.61 14.65
C ILE A 54 -50.71 18.28 14.42
N LEU A 55 -49.84 18.48 15.41
CA LEU A 55 -48.38 18.26 15.36
C LEU A 55 -47.96 16.89 15.94
N GLY A 56 -46.74 16.42 15.62
CA GLY A 56 -46.10 15.29 16.32
C GLY A 56 -44.59 15.18 16.05
N PHE A 57 -43.77 15.23 17.11
CA PHE A 57 -42.36 14.82 17.14
C PHE A 57 -42.27 13.36 17.64
N GLY A 58 -41.28 12.54 17.21
CA GLY A 58 -40.96 11.30 17.95
C GLY A 58 -40.28 10.12 17.21
N VAL A 59 -38.94 10.12 17.17
CA VAL A 59 -38.06 9.14 17.86
C VAL A 59 -38.41 7.62 17.83
N VAL A 60 -37.64 6.87 17.02
CA VAL A 60 -36.87 5.60 17.34
C VAL A 60 -37.57 4.21 17.50
N CYS A 61 -37.00 3.19 16.83
CA CYS A 61 -37.06 1.70 17.05
C CYS A 61 -38.42 0.95 16.88
N SER A 62 -38.50 -0.37 16.60
CA SER A 62 -37.58 -1.43 16.12
C SER A 62 -38.35 -2.76 15.85
N SER A 63 -37.63 -3.86 15.50
CA SER A 63 -38.08 -5.26 15.24
C SER A 63 -38.80 -5.52 13.89
N TRP A 64 -38.63 -6.62 13.12
CA TRP A 64 -38.20 -8.05 13.26
C TRP A 64 -39.30 -9.09 13.58
N SER A 65 -39.70 -9.88 12.57
CA SER A 65 -40.27 -11.25 12.61
C SER A 65 -40.76 -11.67 11.20
N GLN A 66 -40.81 -12.94 10.76
CA GLN A 66 -39.95 -14.11 11.09
C GLN A 66 -39.95 -15.12 9.91
N PHE A 67 -39.55 -16.39 10.11
CA PHE A 67 -39.00 -17.30 9.08
C PHE A 67 -39.95 -18.45 8.62
N MET A 68 -39.59 -19.12 7.50
CA MET A 68 -40.04 -20.43 6.98
C MET A 68 -41.43 -20.62 6.31
N SER A 69 -41.40 -21.07 5.04
CA SER A 69 -41.93 -22.39 4.62
C SER A 69 -41.32 -22.83 3.25
N MET A 70 -41.56 -24.07 2.80
CA MET A 70 -40.97 -24.68 1.59
C MET A 70 -42.03 -25.14 0.57
N PHE A 71 -41.56 -25.47 -0.65
CA PHE A 71 -42.21 -26.16 -1.79
C PHE A 71 -43.08 -25.35 -2.77
N GLY A 72 -42.56 -25.23 -4.01
CA GLY A 72 -43.28 -25.77 -5.18
C GLY A 72 -43.83 -24.82 -6.25
N LEU A 73 -43.04 -24.59 -7.32
CA LEU A 73 -43.47 -24.16 -8.67
C LEU A 73 -44.11 -22.74 -8.76
N GLN A 74 -44.15 -22.03 -9.91
CA GLN A 74 -43.80 -22.35 -11.29
C GLN A 74 -43.21 -21.11 -12.03
N LYS A 75 -42.79 -21.28 -13.30
CA LYS A 75 -42.16 -20.29 -14.20
C LYS A 75 -42.81 -18.89 -14.23
N GLY A 76 -41.96 -17.87 -14.34
CA GLY A 76 -42.30 -16.57 -14.93
C GLY A 76 -41.04 -15.93 -15.54
N ASN A 77 -41.05 -15.58 -16.83
CA ASN A 77 -39.91 -14.95 -17.49
C ASN A 77 -39.87 -13.44 -17.18
N SER A 78 -38.80 -12.95 -16.56
CA SER A 78 -38.49 -11.52 -16.50
C SER A 78 -37.37 -11.17 -17.48
N PHE A 79 -37.68 -10.28 -18.44
CA PHE A 79 -36.64 -9.56 -19.17
C PHE A 79 -35.99 -8.56 -18.21
N LEU A 80 -34.83 -8.90 -17.66
CA LEU A 80 -33.97 -7.93 -16.97
C LEU A 80 -33.15 -7.16 -18.01
N ALA A 81 -33.72 -6.05 -18.49
CA ALA A 81 -32.93 -5.04 -19.18
C ALA A 81 -31.89 -4.47 -18.19
N SER A 82 -30.62 -4.48 -18.59
CA SER A 82 -29.52 -3.99 -17.75
C SER A 82 -29.55 -2.46 -17.68
N ALA A 83 -30.35 -1.92 -16.76
CA ALA A 83 -30.27 -0.54 -16.34
C ALA A 83 -28.99 -0.38 -15.49
N ARG A 84 -27.88 -0.02 -16.15
CA ARG A 84 -26.63 0.38 -15.50
C ARG A 84 -26.92 1.62 -14.66
N GLU A 85 -26.77 1.52 -13.33
CA GLU A 85 -26.82 2.70 -12.46
C GLU A 85 -25.71 3.66 -12.89
N LYS A 86 -26.07 4.92 -13.18
CA LYS A 86 -25.11 5.97 -13.49
C LYS A 86 -24.36 6.39 -12.24
N SER A 87 -23.12 6.82 -12.40
CA SER A 87 -22.38 7.38 -11.26
C SER A 87 -22.98 8.72 -10.83
N ALA A 88 -22.93 9.01 -9.53
CA ALA A 88 -23.42 10.28 -8.98
C ALA A 88 -22.68 11.51 -9.52
N VAL A 89 -21.51 11.32 -10.16
CA VAL A 89 -20.71 12.39 -10.78
C VAL A 89 -21.29 12.81 -12.13
N GLU A 90 -21.87 11.89 -12.91
CA GLU A 90 -22.43 12.17 -14.25
C GLU A 90 -23.60 13.17 -14.25
N GLU A 91 -24.24 13.38 -13.10
CA GLU A 91 -25.41 14.26 -12.99
C GLU A 91 -25.13 15.56 -12.21
N VAL A 92 -23.88 15.81 -11.78
CA VAL A 92 -23.47 16.96 -10.94
C VAL A 92 -23.84 18.33 -11.53
N LEU A 93 -23.71 18.51 -12.86
CA LEU A 93 -24.05 19.78 -13.52
C LEU A 93 -25.52 19.86 -14.00
N ASN A 94 -26.34 18.84 -13.78
CA ASN A 94 -27.73 18.84 -14.21
C ASN A 94 -28.61 19.60 -13.19
N ASN A 95 -29.33 20.62 -13.66
CA ASN A 95 -30.29 21.42 -12.87
C ASN A 95 -29.67 22.14 -11.65
N VAL A 96 -28.40 22.56 -11.71
CA VAL A 96 -27.75 23.32 -10.64
C VAL A 96 -28.41 24.69 -10.44
N GLU A 97 -28.93 24.94 -9.24
CA GLU A 97 -29.32 26.28 -8.78
C GLU A 97 -28.09 27.05 -8.30
N TRP A 98 -27.47 27.82 -9.19
CA TRP A 98 -26.36 28.70 -8.85
C TRP A 98 -26.82 29.89 -7.98
N PRO A 99 -26.10 30.24 -6.90
CA PRO A 99 -26.35 31.47 -6.14
C PRO A 99 -26.28 32.75 -6.99
N GLU A 100 -26.95 33.84 -6.60
CA GLU A 100 -26.94 35.13 -7.32
C GLU A 100 -25.54 35.80 -7.42
N GLN A 101 -24.59 35.36 -6.60
CA GLN A 101 -23.22 35.90 -6.53
C GLN A 101 -22.20 34.76 -6.58
N PHE A 102 -21.01 35.07 -7.08
CA PHE A 102 -19.88 34.13 -7.13
C PHE A 102 -19.61 33.56 -5.72
N PRO A 103 -19.67 32.23 -5.51
CA PRO A 103 -19.72 31.64 -4.17
C PRO A 103 -18.36 31.56 -3.47
N PHE A 104 -17.27 31.78 -4.21
CA PHE A 104 -15.90 31.65 -3.72
C PHE A 104 -15.29 33.02 -3.37
N LYS A 105 -14.39 33.02 -2.39
CA LYS A 105 -13.69 34.20 -1.88
C LYS A 105 -12.23 34.20 -2.28
N GLU A 106 -11.53 35.30 -2.00
CA GLU A 106 -10.08 35.42 -2.18
C GLU A 106 -9.29 34.35 -1.39
N GLU A 107 -9.76 33.93 -0.20
CA GLU A 107 -9.17 32.83 0.58
C GLU A 107 -9.17 31.47 -0.15
N ASP A 108 -10.18 31.21 -0.98
CA ASP A 108 -10.37 29.95 -1.72
C ASP A 108 -9.36 29.79 -2.88
N PHE A 109 -8.74 30.90 -3.29
CA PHE A 109 -7.75 30.98 -4.38
C PHE A 109 -6.29 31.09 -3.88
N GLN A 110 -6.08 31.16 -2.56
CA GLN A 110 -4.73 31.14 -1.96
C GLN A 110 -4.07 29.77 -2.13
N ARG A 111 -2.74 29.74 -2.06
CA ARG A 111 -1.92 28.55 -2.29
C ARG A 111 -0.95 28.30 -1.13
N TYR A 112 -0.44 27.08 -1.02
CA TYR A 112 0.57 26.77 0.00
C TYR A 112 1.94 27.42 -0.30
N ASP A 113 2.27 27.56 -1.59
CA ASP A 113 3.49 28.19 -2.09
C ASP A 113 3.16 29.40 -2.99
N GLU A 114 2.99 30.56 -2.36
CA GLU A 114 2.76 31.85 -3.04
C GLU A 114 4.04 32.50 -3.58
N SER A 115 5.13 31.75 -3.78
CA SER A 115 6.26 32.22 -4.58
C SER A 115 5.83 32.56 -6.02
N ASN A 116 6.59 33.43 -6.70
CA ASN A 116 6.32 33.76 -8.10
C ASN A 116 6.43 32.51 -8.99
N ASP A 117 5.40 32.20 -9.76
CA ASP A 117 5.32 30.99 -10.58
C ASP A 117 6.39 30.97 -11.69
N THR A 118 6.86 32.14 -12.14
CA THR A 118 8.02 32.26 -13.04
C THR A 118 9.24 31.52 -12.48
N LEU A 119 9.49 31.57 -11.16
CA LEU A 119 10.59 30.84 -10.52
C LEU A 119 10.34 29.33 -10.46
N PHE A 120 9.08 28.91 -10.35
CA PHE A 120 8.71 27.50 -10.35
C PHE A 120 8.77 26.88 -11.76
N TYR A 121 8.53 27.68 -12.81
CA TYR A 121 8.50 27.24 -14.21
C TYR A 121 9.74 27.63 -15.04
N ASP A 122 10.75 28.29 -14.46
CA ASP A 122 12.03 28.64 -15.10
C ASP A 122 12.75 27.42 -15.71
N THR A 123 12.80 26.30 -14.98
CA THR A 123 13.37 25.04 -15.48
C THR A 123 12.35 24.24 -16.32
N PRO A 124 12.62 23.95 -17.61
CA PRO A 124 11.68 23.26 -18.47
C PRO A 124 11.51 21.78 -18.14
N ARG A 125 10.28 21.29 -18.25
CA ARG A 125 9.85 19.93 -17.86
C ARG A 125 9.28 19.16 -19.05
N PHE A 126 10.13 18.41 -19.74
CA PHE A 126 9.74 17.55 -20.87
C PHE A 126 9.11 16.22 -20.40
N VAL A 127 8.02 16.32 -19.63
CA VAL A 127 7.23 15.20 -19.08
C VAL A 127 5.74 15.42 -19.32
N THR A 128 4.95 14.35 -19.31
CA THR A 128 3.49 14.46 -19.31
C THR A 128 2.96 14.58 -17.87
N HIS A 129 2.03 15.52 -17.67
CA HIS A 129 1.44 15.80 -16.36
C HIS A 129 0.27 14.86 -16.02
N ILE A 130 -0.25 14.15 -17.03
CA ILE A 130 -1.20 13.03 -16.96
C ILE A 130 -0.59 11.76 -17.55
N ASP A 131 -1.17 10.60 -17.24
CA ASP A 131 -0.75 9.29 -17.76
C ASP A 131 -1.26 9.02 -19.18
N ASP A 132 -0.71 7.99 -19.84
CA ASP A 132 -1.01 7.66 -21.23
C ASP A 132 -2.47 7.24 -21.49
N TYR A 133 -3.22 6.76 -20.47
CA TYR A 133 -4.64 6.42 -20.63
C TYR A 133 -5.51 7.68 -20.60
N ALA A 134 -5.25 8.58 -19.64
CA ALA A 134 -5.88 9.90 -19.61
C ALA A 134 -5.58 10.70 -20.89
N ILE A 135 -4.33 10.64 -21.38
CA ILE A 135 -3.94 11.22 -22.68
C ILE A 135 -4.74 10.58 -23.81
N ALA A 136 -4.76 9.25 -23.93
CA ALA A 136 -5.46 8.58 -25.03
C ALA A 136 -6.97 8.86 -25.03
N ALA A 137 -7.60 8.94 -23.85
CA ALA A 137 -9.00 9.30 -23.71
C ALA A 137 -9.28 10.76 -24.09
N LEU A 138 -8.43 11.70 -23.67
CA LEU A 138 -8.51 13.12 -24.03
C LEU A 138 -8.27 13.33 -25.54
N THR A 139 -7.23 12.70 -26.10
CA THR A 139 -6.92 12.71 -27.54
C THR A 139 -8.06 12.12 -28.37
N LYS A 140 -8.71 11.04 -27.90
CA LYS A 140 -9.90 10.48 -28.54
C LYS A 140 -11.05 11.49 -28.52
N TYR A 141 -11.38 12.07 -27.36
CA TYR A 141 -12.45 13.07 -27.25
C TYR A 141 -12.19 14.29 -28.15
N TYR A 142 -10.96 14.81 -28.18
CA TYR A 142 -10.56 15.85 -29.13
C TYR A 142 -10.76 15.46 -30.60
N SER A 143 -10.54 14.18 -30.97
CA SER A 143 -10.84 13.69 -32.32
C SER A 143 -12.34 13.60 -32.65
N GLU A 144 -13.20 13.64 -31.64
CA GLU A 144 -14.67 13.60 -31.77
C GLU A 144 -15.31 15.01 -31.75
N VAL A 145 -14.67 16.00 -31.10
CA VAL A 145 -15.24 17.36 -30.91
C VAL A 145 -14.50 18.52 -31.59
N PHE A 146 -13.27 18.33 -32.09
CA PHE A 146 -12.58 19.39 -32.83
C PHE A 146 -13.14 19.57 -34.25
N PRO A 147 -13.11 20.80 -34.81
CA PRO A 147 -13.31 21.01 -36.25
C PRO A 147 -12.34 20.15 -37.09
N PRO A 148 -12.70 19.70 -38.30
CA PRO A 148 -11.81 18.88 -39.13
C PRO A 148 -10.44 19.53 -39.34
N SER A 149 -9.35 18.75 -39.29
CA SER A 149 -8.00 19.26 -39.49
C SER A 149 -7.83 19.93 -40.86
N ASN A 150 -7.17 21.09 -40.87
CA ASN A 150 -6.96 21.97 -42.02
C ASN A 150 -8.28 22.60 -42.55
N THR A 151 -9.21 22.94 -41.66
CA THR A 151 -10.40 23.74 -42.00
C THR A 151 -10.00 25.22 -42.10
N PRO A 152 -10.17 25.88 -43.26
CA PRO A 152 -9.77 27.28 -43.43
C PRO A 152 -10.43 28.23 -42.44
N GLY A 153 -9.67 29.17 -41.88
CA GLY A 153 -10.17 30.18 -40.94
C GLY A 153 -10.43 29.71 -39.50
N VAL A 154 -10.23 28.42 -39.20
CA VAL A 154 -10.27 27.90 -37.82
C VAL A 154 -8.97 28.23 -37.08
N SER A 155 -9.10 28.92 -35.95
CA SER A 155 -8.03 29.31 -35.04
C SER A 155 -8.22 28.65 -33.68
N MET A 156 -7.15 28.08 -33.12
CA MET A 156 -7.19 27.39 -31.82
C MET A 156 -6.20 27.98 -30.83
N LEU A 157 -6.57 27.97 -29.56
CA LEU A 157 -5.74 28.39 -28.43
C LEU A 157 -5.63 27.26 -27.39
N ASP A 158 -4.42 26.90 -27.02
CA ASP A 158 -4.11 26.01 -25.91
C ASP A 158 -3.57 26.82 -24.73
N MET A 159 -4.36 26.91 -23.66
CA MET A 159 -4.06 27.72 -22.48
C MET A 159 -3.38 26.91 -21.38
N CYS A 160 -2.38 27.50 -20.74
CA CYS A 160 -1.43 26.82 -19.87
C CYS A 160 -0.70 25.66 -20.57
N SER A 161 -0.43 25.84 -21.87
CA SER A 161 0.26 24.88 -22.72
C SER A 161 1.73 24.70 -22.33
N SER A 162 2.28 23.56 -22.73
CA SER A 162 3.65 23.12 -22.51
C SER A 162 4.18 22.51 -23.84
N TRP A 163 5.11 21.55 -23.78
CA TRP A 163 5.71 20.89 -24.93
C TRP A 163 4.79 19.89 -25.67
N VAL A 164 3.54 19.71 -25.21
CA VAL A 164 2.54 18.83 -25.83
C VAL A 164 1.12 19.27 -25.45
N SER A 165 0.22 19.36 -26.43
CA SER A 165 -1.21 19.72 -26.23
C SER A 165 -2.17 18.52 -26.23
N HIS A 166 -1.66 17.29 -26.36
CA HIS A 166 -2.45 16.04 -26.41
C HIS A 166 -3.51 15.96 -27.54
N PHE A 167 -3.37 16.79 -28.58
CA PHE A 167 -4.24 16.79 -29.76
C PHE A 167 -4.08 15.52 -30.62
N PRO A 168 -5.07 15.16 -31.47
CA PRO A 168 -5.01 13.98 -32.33
C PRO A 168 -3.77 13.94 -33.22
N LYS A 169 -3.16 12.76 -33.40
CA LYS A 169 -1.86 12.62 -34.09
C LYS A 169 -1.95 13.10 -35.55
N GLY A 170 -1.21 14.18 -35.84
CA GLY A 170 -1.18 14.80 -37.18
C GLY A 170 -2.26 15.87 -37.41
N TYR A 171 -3.11 16.15 -36.41
CA TYR A 171 -4.05 17.26 -36.43
C TYR A 171 -3.32 18.60 -36.54
N LYS A 172 -3.81 19.46 -37.43
CA LYS A 172 -3.33 20.83 -37.66
C LYS A 172 -4.46 21.76 -38.07
N GLN A 173 -4.29 23.04 -37.78
CA GLN A 173 -5.03 24.16 -38.37
C GLN A 173 -4.04 25.24 -38.83
N GLU A 174 -4.52 26.24 -39.58
CA GLU A 174 -3.69 27.37 -40.05
C GLU A 174 -3.11 28.20 -38.90
N ARG A 175 -3.85 28.31 -37.79
CA ARG A 175 -3.45 29.02 -36.58
C ARG A 175 -3.71 28.17 -35.33
N MET A 176 -2.64 27.80 -34.63
CA MET A 176 -2.67 27.07 -33.36
C MET A 176 -1.71 27.74 -32.38
N VAL A 177 -2.27 28.32 -31.32
CA VAL A 177 -1.57 29.23 -30.40
C VAL A 177 -1.40 28.57 -29.05
N GLY A 178 -0.19 28.55 -28.50
CA GLY A 178 0.05 28.06 -27.12
C GLY A 178 0.38 29.20 -26.16
N MET A 179 -0.31 29.28 -25.03
CA MET A 179 0.02 30.19 -23.94
C MET A 179 0.51 29.42 -22.73
N GLY A 180 1.73 29.70 -22.24
CA GLY A 180 2.33 28.96 -21.12
C GLY A 180 3.35 29.78 -20.34
N LEU A 181 4.02 29.12 -19.38
CA LEU A 181 4.99 29.75 -18.48
C LEU A 181 6.46 29.50 -18.84
N ASN A 182 6.76 28.50 -19.68
CA ASN A 182 8.12 28.17 -20.10
C ASN A 182 8.27 28.22 -21.63
N GLU A 183 9.23 29.02 -22.12
CA GLU A 183 9.44 29.21 -23.56
C GLU A 183 10.03 27.96 -24.26
N GLU A 184 10.92 27.22 -23.58
CA GLU A 184 11.58 26.04 -24.13
C GLU A 184 10.66 24.81 -24.19
N GLU A 185 9.60 24.79 -23.37
CA GLU A 185 8.49 23.86 -23.52
C GLU A 185 7.66 24.21 -24.76
N LEU A 186 7.13 25.44 -24.84
CA LEU A 186 6.28 25.90 -25.95
C LEU A 186 6.96 25.74 -27.32
N LYS A 187 8.24 26.10 -27.45
CA LYS A 187 9.04 25.91 -28.68
C LYS A 187 9.12 24.47 -29.19
N ARG A 188 8.93 23.47 -28.31
CA ARG A 188 9.02 22.05 -28.65
C ARG A 188 7.68 21.40 -28.93
N ASN A 189 6.58 22.12 -28.73
CA ASN A 189 5.24 21.60 -28.97
C ASN A 189 4.96 21.51 -30.49
N PRO A 190 4.84 20.29 -31.07
CA PRO A 190 4.83 20.09 -32.52
C PRO A 190 3.49 20.48 -33.18
N VAL A 191 2.48 20.91 -32.41
CA VAL A 191 1.19 21.40 -32.91
C VAL A 191 1.00 22.91 -32.76
N LEU A 192 2.00 23.67 -32.32
CA LEU A 192 1.89 25.14 -32.27
C LEU A 192 2.43 25.79 -33.55
N THR A 193 1.72 26.82 -34.04
CA THR A 193 2.18 27.72 -35.11
C THR A 193 2.77 29.01 -34.55
N GLU A 194 2.27 29.46 -33.39
CA GLU A 194 2.78 30.59 -32.61
C GLU A 194 2.59 30.30 -31.10
N TYR A 195 3.34 30.99 -30.24
CA TYR A 195 3.23 30.84 -28.79
C TYR A 195 3.47 32.17 -28.06
N ILE A 196 2.98 32.27 -26.83
CA ILE A 196 3.18 33.43 -25.94
C ILE A 196 3.53 32.92 -24.54
N VAL A 197 4.58 33.48 -23.94
CA VAL A 197 4.89 33.27 -22.52
C VAL A 197 4.18 34.33 -21.69
N GLN A 198 3.24 33.93 -20.84
CA GLN A 198 2.50 34.84 -19.98
C GLN A 198 2.01 34.14 -18.71
N ASP A 199 2.25 34.79 -17.56
CA ASP A 199 1.69 34.41 -16.27
C ASP A 199 0.28 35.01 -16.12
N LEU A 200 -0.74 34.13 -16.11
CA LEU A 200 -2.16 34.49 -15.97
C LEU A 200 -2.56 34.84 -14.52
N ASN A 201 -1.79 34.39 -13.52
CA ASN A 201 -1.99 34.76 -12.12
C ASN A 201 -1.50 36.21 -11.88
N VAL A 202 -0.42 36.62 -12.55
CA VAL A 202 0.04 38.01 -12.59
C VAL A 202 -0.89 38.87 -13.47
N ASN A 203 -1.01 38.53 -14.76
CA ASN A 203 -1.82 39.25 -15.75
C ASN A 203 -2.83 38.31 -16.43
N PRO A 204 -4.11 38.28 -15.99
CA PRO A 204 -5.13 37.43 -16.60
C PRO A 204 -5.63 37.94 -17.96
N LYS A 205 -5.26 39.17 -18.39
CA LYS A 205 -5.72 39.72 -19.67
C LYS A 205 -5.04 39.01 -20.85
N LEU A 206 -5.83 38.40 -21.72
CA LEU A 206 -5.33 37.63 -22.86
C LEU A 206 -4.98 38.57 -24.04
N PRO A 207 -3.78 38.46 -24.64
CA PRO A 207 -3.24 39.42 -25.59
C PRO A 207 -3.76 39.24 -27.03
N PHE A 208 -5.08 39.06 -27.16
CA PHE A 208 -5.77 38.86 -28.44
C PHE A 208 -7.01 39.74 -28.55
N GLU A 209 -7.41 40.04 -29.78
CA GLU A 209 -8.64 40.75 -30.12
C GLU A 209 -9.88 39.89 -29.84
N ASP A 210 -11.02 40.55 -29.66
CA ASP A 210 -12.32 39.90 -29.42
C ASP A 210 -12.68 38.94 -30.58
N ASN A 211 -13.26 37.78 -30.27
CA ASN A 211 -13.66 36.76 -31.25
C ASN A 211 -12.51 36.21 -32.14
N SER A 212 -11.29 36.13 -31.61
CA SER A 212 -10.11 35.57 -32.29
C SER A 212 -10.12 34.05 -32.52
N PHE A 213 -10.82 33.25 -31.69
CA PHE A 213 -10.67 31.78 -31.65
C PHE A 213 -11.96 31.01 -31.80
N ASP A 214 -11.89 29.82 -32.40
CA ASP A 214 -13.00 28.88 -32.56
C ASP A 214 -12.98 27.79 -31.48
N VAL A 215 -11.79 27.42 -30.99
CA VAL A 215 -11.61 26.46 -29.90
C VAL A 215 -10.54 26.95 -28.90
N ILE A 216 -10.84 26.82 -27.60
CA ILE A 216 -9.90 27.02 -26.49
C ILE A 216 -9.79 25.71 -25.70
N THR A 217 -8.58 25.21 -25.49
CA THR A 217 -8.28 24.09 -24.56
C THR A 217 -7.54 24.59 -23.32
N ASN A 218 -7.72 23.88 -22.20
CA ASN A 218 -6.81 23.92 -21.05
C ASN A 218 -6.62 22.50 -20.55
N VAL A 219 -5.37 22.08 -20.35
CA VAL A 219 -5.03 20.72 -19.93
C VAL A 219 -4.31 20.74 -18.58
N VAL A 220 -4.97 20.15 -17.57
CA VAL A 220 -4.51 19.96 -16.19
C VAL A 220 -3.82 21.18 -15.55
N SER A 221 -4.41 22.36 -15.77
CA SER A 221 -3.84 23.63 -15.28
C SER A 221 -4.86 24.65 -14.73
N VAL A 222 -6.17 24.35 -14.76
CA VAL A 222 -7.22 25.22 -14.21
C VAL A 222 -7.13 25.34 -12.68
N ASP A 223 -6.54 24.33 -12.04
CA ASP A 223 -6.30 24.16 -10.61
C ASP A 223 -5.19 25.06 -10.04
N TYR A 224 -4.40 25.72 -10.90
CA TYR A 224 -3.36 26.69 -10.52
C TYR A 224 -3.80 28.16 -10.67
N LEU A 225 -5.00 28.42 -11.19
CA LEU A 225 -5.47 29.77 -11.46
C LEU A 225 -5.95 30.47 -10.19
N THR A 226 -5.27 31.54 -9.78
CA THR A 226 -5.66 32.36 -8.62
C THR A 226 -6.68 33.46 -8.96
N LYS A 227 -6.87 33.73 -10.26
CA LYS A 227 -7.87 34.69 -10.81
C LYS A 227 -8.79 34.08 -11.87
N PRO A 228 -9.40 32.89 -11.63
CA PRO A 228 -10.07 32.14 -12.70
C PRO A 228 -11.25 32.89 -13.31
N LEU A 229 -11.99 33.68 -12.52
CA LEU A 229 -13.12 34.47 -13.00
C LEU A 229 -12.72 35.61 -13.96
N GLU A 230 -11.50 36.13 -13.86
CA GLU A 230 -10.96 37.10 -14.83
C GLU A 230 -10.52 36.39 -16.11
N VAL A 231 -9.79 35.27 -15.98
CA VAL A 231 -9.32 34.46 -17.11
C VAL A 231 -10.50 33.92 -17.94
N PHE A 232 -11.57 33.43 -17.31
CA PHE A 232 -12.74 32.90 -18.03
C PHE A 232 -13.56 33.99 -18.74
N LYS A 233 -13.55 35.24 -18.25
CA LYS A 233 -14.14 36.39 -18.96
C LYS A 233 -13.32 36.78 -20.18
N GLU A 234 -12.00 36.73 -20.08
CA GLU A 234 -11.12 36.94 -21.23
C GLU A 234 -11.23 35.80 -22.26
N MET A 235 -11.38 34.55 -21.82
CA MET A 235 -11.73 33.42 -22.69
C MET A 235 -13.05 33.69 -23.43
N GLN A 236 -14.10 34.15 -22.73
CA GLN A 236 -15.38 34.52 -23.37
C GLN A 236 -15.17 35.60 -24.43
N ARG A 237 -14.39 36.64 -24.12
CA ARG A 237 -14.13 37.77 -25.02
C ARG A 237 -13.43 37.35 -26.32
N ILE A 238 -12.43 36.48 -26.23
CA ILE A 238 -11.63 36.05 -27.41
C ILE A 238 -12.21 34.86 -28.16
N LEU A 239 -13.20 34.16 -27.60
CA LEU A 239 -13.91 33.06 -28.26
C LEU A 239 -15.01 33.62 -29.18
N LYS A 240 -15.10 33.11 -30.40
CA LYS A 240 -16.15 33.45 -31.37
C LYS A 240 -17.53 32.99 -30.87
N PRO A 241 -18.64 33.61 -31.31
CA PRO A 241 -19.98 33.16 -30.95
C PRO A 241 -20.22 31.75 -31.48
N GLY A 242 -20.51 30.80 -30.58
CA GLY A 242 -20.62 29.37 -30.92
C GLY A 242 -19.29 28.60 -30.95
N GLY A 243 -18.17 29.23 -30.58
CA GLY A 243 -16.89 28.55 -30.34
C GLY A 243 -16.92 27.65 -29.10
N LEU A 244 -15.93 26.76 -28.99
CA LEU A 244 -15.86 25.71 -27.97
C LEU A 244 -14.73 25.98 -26.94
N ALA A 245 -15.04 25.88 -25.65
CA ALA A 245 -14.04 25.91 -24.58
C ALA A 245 -14.02 24.56 -23.85
N ILE A 246 -12.85 23.93 -23.73
CA ILE A 246 -12.67 22.61 -23.10
C ILE A 246 -11.64 22.70 -21.98
N MET A 247 -12.13 22.75 -20.74
CA MET A 247 -11.30 22.60 -19.55
C MET A 247 -11.18 21.11 -19.22
N SER A 248 -9.96 20.59 -19.14
CA SER A 248 -9.68 19.21 -18.74
C SER A 248 -8.74 19.20 -17.53
N PHE A 249 -9.05 18.43 -16.50
CA PHE A 249 -8.36 18.42 -15.22
C PHE A 249 -8.30 17.01 -14.64
N SER A 250 -7.46 16.80 -13.63
CA SER A 250 -7.30 15.52 -12.93
C SER A 250 -6.98 15.75 -11.46
N ASN A 251 -7.05 14.69 -10.65
CA ASN A 251 -6.61 14.70 -9.25
C ASN A 251 -5.08 14.78 -9.08
N ARG A 252 -4.30 14.72 -10.17
CA ARG A 252 -2.83 14.84 -10.16
C ARG A 252 -2.40 16.29 -10.42
N CYS A 253 -2.12 17.02 -9.34
CA CYS A 253 -1.62 18.40 -9.39
C CYS A 253 -0.28 18.60 -8.66
N PHE A 254 0.36 19.76 -8.88
CA PHE A 254 1.42 20.25 -8.00
C PHE A 254 0.80 20.82 -6.72
N TRP A 255 0.61 19.97 -5.71
CA TRP A 255 -0.14 20.28 -4.48
C TRP A 255 0.22 21.59 -3.77
N THR A 256 1.48 22.04 -3.84
CA THR A 256 1.89 23.32 -3.24
C THR A 256 1.44 24.55 -4.03
N LYS A 257 1.22 24.38 -5.34
CA LYS A 257 0.82 25.42 -6.30
C LYS A 257 -0.66 25.38 -6.69
N ALA A 258 -1.38 24.31 -6.37
CA ALA A 258 -2.82 24.26 -6.54
C ALA A 258 -3.53 25.19 -5.54
N ILE A 259 -4.69 25.73 -5.92
CA ILE A 259 -5.49 26.61 -5.05
C ILE A 259 -6.13 25.86 -3.88
N SER A 260 -6.33 26.56 -2.76
CA SER A 260 -6.75 25.98 -1.47
C SER A 260 -8.07 25.20 -1.60
N ILE A 261 -9.05 25.74 -2.34
CA ILE A 261 -10.33 25.07 -2.58
C ILE A 261 -10.17 23.77 -3.38
N TRP A 262 -9.22 23.70 -4.32
CA TRP A 262 -8.94 22.48 -5.08
C TRP A 262 -8.35 21.40 -4.16
N THR A 263 -7.38 21.77 -3.32
CA THR A 263 -6.72 20.87 -2.37
C THR A 263 -7.59 20.41 -1.19
N SER A 264 -8.77 21.01 -0.99
CA SER A 264 -9.67 20.75 0.14
C SER A 264 -11.05 20.19 -0.24
N THR A 265 -11.27 19.91 -1.53
CA THR A 265 -12.56 19.40 -2.05
C THR A 265 -12.36 18.19 -2.97
N SER A 266 -13.46 17.51 -3.34
CA SER A 266 -13.45 16.26 -4.12
C SER A 266 -13.60 16.48 -5.63
N ASP A 267 -13.33 15.45 -6.44
CA ASP A 267 -13.48 15.47 -7.90
C ASP A 267 -14.87 15.97 -8.37
N ALA A 268 -15.94 15.67 -7.63
CA ALA A 268 -17.29 16.17 -7.90
C ALA A 268 -17.44 17.67 -7.59
N ASP A 269 -16.77 18.16 -6.55
CA ASP A 269 -16.69 19.59 -6.24
C ASP A 269 -15.81 20.32 -7.27
N HIS A 270 -14.72 19.71 -7.77
CA HIS A 270 -13.88 20.27 -8.84
C HIS A 270 -14.70 20.56 -10.10
N VAL A 271 -15.60 19.63 -10.47
CA VAL A 271 -16.58 19.82 -11.56
C VAL A 271 -17.50 21.01 -11.27
N MET A 272 -18.00 21.17 -10.04
CA MET A 272 -18.81 22.33 -9.64
C MET A 272 -18.02 23.64 -9.63
N ILE A 273 -16.75 23.61 -9.24
CA ILE A 273 -15.85 24.77 -9.18
C ILE A 273 -15.57 25.30 -10.59
N VAL A 274 -15.18 24.44 -11.53
CA VAL A 274 -14.98 24.82 -12.93
C VAL A 274 -16.30 25.19 -13.61
N GLY A 275 -17.41 24.50 -13.26
CA GLY A 275 -18.75 24.85 -13.72
C GLY A 275 -19.19 26.26 -13.30
N ALA A 276 -18.86 26.66 -12.07
CA ALA A 276 -19.08 28.02 -11.57
C ALA A 276 -18.23 29.05 -12.32
N TYR A 277 -16.97 28.76 -12.64
CA TYR A 277 -16.13 29.69 -13.41
C TYR A 277 -16.76 30.02 -14.77
N PHE A 278 -17.28 29.02 -15.49
CA PHE A 278 -18.05 29.23 -16.71
C PHE A 278 -19.35 30.03 -16.47
N HIS A 279 -20.13 29.67 -15.44
CA HIS A 279 -21.40 30.32 -15.15
C HIS A 279 -21.25 31.82 -14.83
N TYR A 280 -20.36 32.17 -13.90
CA TYR A 280 -20.19 33.56 -13.42
C TYR A 280 -19.30 34.43 -14.31
N ALA A 281 -18.52 33.84 -15.22
CA ALA A 281 -17.92 34.60 -16.32
C ALA A 281 -19.00 35.18 -17.26
N GLY A 282 -20.08 34.43 -17.47
CA GLY A 282 -21.15 34.76 -18.41
C GLY A 282 -20.79 34.42 -19.85
N GLY A 283 -21.76 34.58 -20.77
CA GLY A 283 -21.56 34.39 -22.22
C GLY A 283 -21.42 32.94 -22.71
N PHE A 284 -21.34 31.94 -21.82
CA PHE A 284 -21.31 30.51 -22.15
C PHE A 284 -22.70 29.85 -22.03
N GLU A 285 -22.92 28.76 -22.78
CA GLU A 285 -23.98 27.80 -22.46
C GLU A 285 -23.70 27.09 -21.12
N PRO A 286 -24.70 26.50 -20.45
CA PRO A 286 -24.49 25.65 -19.28
C PRO A 286 -23.45 24.54 -19.57
N PRO A 287 -22.38 24.43 -18.75
CA PRO A 287 -21.27 23.52 -19.02
C PRO A 287 -21.72 22.05 -18.94
N LYS A 288 -21.21 21.24 -19.85
CA LYS A 288 -21.55 19.80 -19.99
C LYS A 288 -20.36 18.98 -19.50
N LEU A 289 -20.56 18.17 -18.47
CA LEU A 289 -19.55 17.21 -18.01
C LEU A 289 -19.38 16.09 -19.05
N VAL A 290 -18.13 15.75 -19.35
CA VAL A 290 -17.76 14.55 -20.11
C VAL A 290 -16.74 13.77 -19.29
N LEU A 291 -17.13 12.59 -18.79
CA LEU A 291 -16.20 11.68 -18.13
C LEU A 291 -15.42 10.90 -19.19
N LEU A 292 -14.11 11.12 -19.24
CA LEU A 292 -13.19 10.54 -20.22
C LEU A 292 -12.84 9.08 -19.90
N PHE A 293 -13.85 8.22 -19.89
CA PHE A 293 -13.64 6.79 -19.77
C PHE A 293 -13.03 6.23 -21.05
N LEU A 294 -11.84 5.64 -20.93
CA LEU A 294 -11.30 4.78 -21.96
C LEU A 294 -12.18 3.53 -22.07
N THR A 295 -13.15 3.59 -22.99
CA THR A 295 -13.88 2.41 -23.46
C THR A 295 -12.87 1.51 -24.16
N ILE A 296 -12.32 0.56 -23.40
CA ILE A 296 -11.39 -0.45 -23.91
C ILE A 296 -12.18 -1.32 -24.88
N TYR A 297 -12.13 -0.94 -26.16
CA TYR A 297 -12.41 -1.82 -27.29
C TYR A 297 -11.25 -2.83 -27.42
N ALA A 298 -11.05 -3.62 -26.38
CA ALA A 298 -10.75 -5.02 -26.58
C ALA A 298 -11.81 -5.55 -27.55
N SER A 299 -11.43 -6.39 -28.51
CA SER A 299 -12.42 -7.04 -29.34
C SER A 299 -13.29 -7.90 -28.44
N TRP A 300 -14.51 -7.44 -28.14
CA TRP A 300 -15.51 -8.18 -27.38
C TRP A 300 -15.98 -9.37 -28.23
N ALA A 301 -15.15 -10.41 -28.24
CA ALA A 301 -15.59 -11.77 -28.50
C ALA A 301 -16.77 -12.07 -27.57
N SER A 302 -17.76 -12.77 -28.10
CA SER A 302 -19.09 -12.84 -27.52
C SER A 302 -19.15 -13.71 -26.26
N GLY A 303 -19.01 -13.10 -25.09
CA GLY A 303 -19.53 -13.62 -23.82
C GLY A 303 -18.62 -14.56 -23.01
N ASP A 304 -17.38 -14.82 -23.45
CA ASP A 304 -16.47 -15.71 -22.75
C ASP A 304 -15.85 -15.06 -21.49
N SER A 305 -15.96 -15.75 -20.35
CA SER A 305 -15.57 -15.22 -19.04
C SER A 305 -14.06 -15.15 -18.82
N ILE A 306 -13.58 -14.31 -17.89
CA ILE A 306 -12.16 -14.28 -17.46
C ILE A 306 -11.68 -15.68 -17.05
N GLN A 307 -12.51 -16.43 -16.32
CA GLN A 307 -12.26 -17.83 -15.95
C GLN A 307 -12.04 -18.72 -17.17
N GLN A 308 -12.88 -18.59 -18.19
CA GLN A 308 -12.80 -19.40 -19.41
C GLN A 308 -11.56 -19.06 -20.23
N ASN A 309 -11.31 -17.78 -20.52
CA ASN A 309 -10.11 -17.32 -21.22
C ASN A 309 -8.82 -17.79 -20.51
N PHE A 310 -8.81 -17.78 -19.18
CA PHE A 310 -7.71 -18.31 -18.38
C PHE A 310 -7.57 -19.83 -18.52
N LEU A 311 -8.66 -20.60 -18.39
CA LEU A 311 -8.63 -22.06 -18.50
C LEU A 311 -8.29 -22.56 -19.90
N GLU A 312 -8.76 -21.88 -20.95
CA GLU A 312 -8.39 -22.16 -22.35
C GLU A 312 -6.88 -21.95 -22.55
N CYS A 313 -6.36 -20.77 -22.18
CA CYS A 313 -4.92 -20.50 -22.19
C CYS A 313 -4.13 -21.55 -21.37
N PHE A 314 -4.63 -21.92 -20.19
CA PHE A 314 -3.96 -22.87 -19.31
C PHE A 314 -3.85 -24.26 -19.93
N ASN A 315 -4.88 -24.68 -20.68
CA ASN A 315 -4.86 -25.93 -21.44
C ASN A 315 -3.93 -25.86 -22.66
N GLU A 316 -3.85 -24.72 -23.37
CA GLU A 316 -2.85 -24.50 -24.44
C GLU A 316 -1.41 -24.61 -23.92
N ASN A 317 -1.11 -23.98 -22.77
CA ASN A 317 0.24 -23.79 -22.24
C ASN A 317 0.65 -24.88 -21.25
N ARG A 318 0.02 -26.07 -21.34
CA ARG A 318 0.23 -27.17 -20.39
C ARG A 318 1.51 -27.95 -20.70
N ILE A 319 2.58 -27.65 -19.97
CA ILE A 319 3.89 -28.30 -20.10
C ILE A 319 3.88 -29.75 -19.56
N SER A 320 3.27 -30.65 -20.34
CA SER A 320 3.39 -32.13 -20.34
C SER A 320 3.14 -32.93 -19.03
N ASN A 321 2.53 -34.11 -19.19
CA ASN A 321 2.43 -35.23 -18.22
C ASN A 321 1.69 -35.03 -16.88
N ALA A 322 1.30 -33.82 -16.47
CA ALA A 322 0.40 -33.67 -15.32
C ALA A 322 -0.97 -34.39 -15.57
N PRO A 323 -1.45 -35.32 -14.72
CA PRO A 323 -2.64 -36.12 -15.07
C PRO A 323 -3.97 -35.37 -14.99
N VAL A 324 -4.08 -34.36 -14.12
CA VAL A 324 -5.35 -33.65 -13.80
C VAL A 324 -5.10 -32.14 -13.80
N PRO A 325 -5.98 -31.29 -14.37
CA PRO A 325 -5.90 -29.84 -14.22
C PRO A 325 -5.92 -29.40 -12.74
N PRO A 326 -5.39 -28.22 -12.38
CA PRO A 326 -5.51 -27.69 -11.03
C PRO A 326 -6.98 -27.39 -10.70
N ALA A 327 -7.33 -27.45 -9.42
CA ALA A 327 -8.67 -27.05 -8.99
C ALA A 327 -8.81 -25.51 -9.11
N SER A 328 -9.82 -25.06 -9.85
CA SER A 328 -10.11 -23.63 -10.07
C SER A 328 -11.47 -23.25 -9.48
N TYR A 329 -11.55 -22.11 -8.80
CA TYR A 329 -12.77 -21.59 -8.18
C TYR A 329 -12.99 -20.13 -8.57
N SER A 330 -14.12 -19.80 -9.19
CA SER A 330 -14.58 -18.43 -9.43
C SER A 330 -15.77 -18.09 -8.52
N PRO A 331 -16.19 -16.81 -8.41
CA PRO A 331 -17.32 -16.40 -7.57
C PRO A 331 -18.66 -17.14 -7.81
N THR A 332 -18.81 -17.82 -8.95
CA THR A 332 -20.00 -18.65 -9.25
C THR A 332 -19.99 -20.02 -8.57
N ASN A 333 -18.83 -20.50 -8.11
CA ASN A 333 -18.71 -21.79 -7.44
C ASN A 333 -19.08 -21.68 -5.96
N THR A 334 -19.99 -22.53 -5.46
CA THR A 334 -20.42 -22.54 -4.04
C THR A 334 -19.28 -22.72 -3.03
N SER A 335 -18.17 -23.35 -3.44
CA SER A 335 -16.96 -23.52 -2.61
C SER A 335 -16.03 -22.31 -2.60
N PHE A 336 -16.21 -21.30 -3.47
CA PHE A 336 -15.28 -20.17 -3.63
C PHE A 336 -15.00 -19.44 -2.32
N SER A 337 -16.03 -19.01 -1.61
CA SER A 337 -15.89 -18.31 -0.32
C SER A 337 -15.19 -19.18 0.73
N ILE A 338 -15.44 -20.49 0.73
CA ILE A 338 -14.80 -21.44 1.65
C ILE A 338 -13.30 -21.54 1.35
N VAL A 339 -12.91 -21.67 0.08
CA VAL A 339 -11.51 -21.73 -0.36
C VAL A 339 -10.81 -20.40 -0.06
N LEU A 340 -11.44 -19.26 -0.38
CA LEU A 340 -10.91 -17.92 -0.10
C LEU A 340 -10.69 -17.70 1.40
N GLN A 341 -11.62 -18.11 2.25
CA GLN A 341 -11.51 -17.95 3.71
C GLN A 341 -10.56 -18.98 4.36
N SER A 342 -10.36 -20.16 3.75
CA SER A 342 -9.69 -21.31 4.38
C SER A 342 -8.27 -21.09 4.92
N THR A 343 -7.54 -20.09 4.40
CA THR A 343 -6.18 -19.72 4.83
C THR A 343 -6.01 -18.20 5.05
N ALA A 344 -7.01 -17.38 4.76
CA ALA A 344 -6.94 -15.93 4.96
C ALA A 344 -6.97 -15.56 6.45
N GLN A 345 -5.85 -15.12 7.02
CA GLN A 345 -5.70 -14.98 8.47
C GLN A 345 -6.24 -13.66 9.03
N ASN A 346 -6.06 -12.55 8.33
CA ASN A 346 -6.61 -11.26 8.74
C ASN A 346 -8.04 -11.11 8.20
N LEU A 347 -9.03 -11.19 9.09
CA LEU A 347 -10.45 -11.11 8.73
C LEU A 347 -10.83 -9.75 8.12
N ARG A 348 -10.04 -8.69 8.37
CA ARG A 348 -10.25 -7.35 7.77
C ARG A 348 -10.28 -7.38 6.24
N TYR A 349 -9.56 -8.31 5.61
CA TYR A 349 -9.51 -8.44 4.14
C TYR A 349 -10.57 -9.40 3.55
N LEU A 350 -11.36 -10.04 4.42
CA LEU A 350 -12.51 -10.86 4.02
C LEU A 350 -13.83 -10.08 4.03
N LEU A 351 -13.84 -8.85 4.53
CA LEU A 351 -15.02 -7.97 4.60
C LEU A 351 -15.66 -7.74 3.21
N PRO A 352 -16.99 -7.52 3.13
CA PRO A 352 -17.70 -7.36 1.85
C PRO A 352 -17.24 -6.16 1.01
N SER A 353 -16.72 -5.11 1.66
CA SER A 353 -16.22 -3.88 1.03
C SER A 353 -14.86 -4.02 0.35
N VAL A 354 -14.10 -5.08 0.65
CA VAL A 354 -12.76 -5.32 0.06
C VAL A 354 -12.92 -6.05 -1.26
N LYS A 355 -12.12 -5.72 -2.28
CA LYS A 355 -12.09 -6.40 -3.58
C LYS A 355 -11.88 -7.91 -3.42
N LYS A 356 -12.44 -8.71 -4.34
CA LYS A 356 -12.38 -10.18 -4.34
C LYS A 356 -11.76 -10.65 -5.67
N PRO A 357 -11.08 -11.81 -5.71
CA PRO A 357 -10.44 -12.29 -6.93
C PRO A 357 -11.46 -12.84 -7.94
N GLU A 358 -11.15 -12.73 -9.22
CA GLU A 358 -11.93 -13.33 -10.31
C GLU A 358 -11.81 -14.87 -10.33
N LEU A 359 -10.65 -15.37 -9.91
CA LEU A 359 -10.32 -16.79 -9.93
C LEU A 359 -9.32 -17.15 -8.82
N ILE A 360 -9.50 -18.33 -8.22
CA ILE A 360 -8.54 -18.97 -7.31
C ILE A 360 -8.10 -20.29 -7.95
N ILE A 361 -6.80 -20.50 -8.10
CA ILE A 361 -6.20 -21.67 -8.74
C ILE A 361 -5.34 -22.41 -7.71
N MET A 362 -5.55 -23.71 -7.54
CA MET A 362 -4.77 -24.55 -6.62
C MET A 362 -3.84 -25.50 -7.40
N PRO A 363 -2.59 -25.10 -7.71
CA PRO A 363 -1.63 -25.94 -8.40
C PRO A 363 -1.23 -27.15 -7.55
N THR A 364 -1.44 -28.34 -8.09
CA THR A 364 -0.97 -29.63 -7.54
C THR A 364 0.40 -30.07 -8.07
N ASP A 365 0.94 -29.33 -9.03
CA ASP A 365 2.18 -29.63 -9.76
C ASP A 365 2.88 -28.31 -10.12
N GLU A 366 4.19 -28.34 -10.37
CA GLU A 366 4.99 -27.16 -10.70
C GLU A 366 4.69 -26.61 -12.10
N SER A 367 4.38 -27.49 -13.07
CA SER A 367 3.95 -27.08 -14.43
C SER A 367 2.67 -26.25 -14.41
N HIS A 368 1.79 -26.48 -13.42
CA HIS A 368 0.59 -25.67 -13.21
C HIS A 368 0.91 -24.24 -12.72
N VAL A 369 2.06 -24.03 -12.07
CA VAL A 369 2.54 -22.69 -11.68
C VAL A 369 3.10 -21.96 -12.91
N GLN A 370 3.87 -22.65 -13.75
CA GLN A 370 4.41 -22.12 -15.01
C GLN A 370 3.27 -21.65 -15.93
N ALA A 371 2.28 -22.52 -16.20
CA ALA A 371 1.13 -22.19 -17.03
C ALA A 371 0.29 -21.04 -16.44
N ALA A 372 0.14 -20.97 -15.11
CA ALA A 372 -0.58 -19.88 -14.47
C ALA A 372 0.13 -18.51 -14.61
N VAL A 373 1.45 -18.46 -14.52
CA VAL A 373 2.25 -17.25 -14.80
C VAL A 373 2.08 -16.82 -16.25
N ILE A 374 2.28 -17.75 -17.20
CA ILE A 374 2.18 -17.48 -18.64
C ILE A 374 0.79 -16.93 -18.99
N CYS A 375 -0.28 -17.52 -18.46
CA CYS A 375 -1.64 -17.10 -18.78
C CYS A 375 -2.09 -15.82 -18.06
N ALA A 376 -1.67 -15.59 -16.81
CA ALA A 376 -1.92 -14.31 -16.16
C ALA A 376 -1.22 -13.16 -16.92
N LYS A 377 0.02 -13.37 -17.39
CA LYS A 377 0.75 -12.41 -18.22
C LYS A 377 0.11 -12.21 -19.60
N LYS A 378 -0.25 -13.29 -20.31
CA LYS A 378 -0.94 -13.26 -21.62
C LYS A 378 -2.28 -12.50 -21.58
N LEU A 379 -2.98 -12.55 -20.44
CA LEU A 379 -4.32 -11.97 -20.25
C LEU A 379 -4.33 -10.64 -19.48
N GLY A 380 -3.16 -10.10 -19.09
CA GLY A 380 -3.07 -8.84 -18.34
C GLY A 380 -3.65 -8.89 -16.92
N LEU A 381 -3.76 -10.08 -16.32
CA LEU A 381 -4.36 -10.28 -15.00
C LEU A 381 -3.30 -10.14 -13.90
N GLN A 382 -3.64 -9.43 -12.83
CA GLN A 382 -2.75 -9.34 -11.67
C GLN A 382 -2.71 -10.68 -10.91
N LEU A 383 -1.50 -11.19 -10.64
CA LEU A 383 -1.30 -12.49 -10.02
C LEU A 383 -0.88 -12.35 -8.54
N ARG A 384 -1.81 -12.62 -7.62
CA ARG A 384 -1.52 -12.71 -6.18
C ARG A 384 -1.17 -14.16 -5.81
N VAL A 385 -0.09 -14.37 -5.08
CA VAL A 385 0.34 -15.71 -4.64
C VAL A 385 0.06 -15.91 -3.17
N ARG A 386 -0.64 -16.99 -2.84
CA ARG A 386 -0.94 -17.38 -1.45
C ARG A 386 -0.25 -18.66 -1.05
N SER A 387 0.44 -18.59 0.09
CA SER A 387 0.93 -19.73 0.87
C SER A 387 0.01 -19.88 2.10
N GLY A 388 0.49 -19.66 3.32
CA GLY A 388 -0.31 -19.74 4.55
C GLY A 388 -1.26 -18.55 4.83
N GLY A 389 -1.39 -17.59 3.90
CA GLY A 389 -2.33 -16.46 4.01
C GLY A 389 -2.13 -15.51 5.20
N HIS A 390 -0.93 -15.48 5.79
CA HIS A 390 -0.54 -14.63 6.93
C HIS A 390 -0.14 -13.18 6.56
N ASP A 391 -0.45 -12.69 5.36
CA ASP A 391 -0.14 -11.30 4.99
C ASP A 391 -0.97 -10.32 5.84
N TYR A 392 -0.30 -9.43 6.57
CA TYR A 392 -0.93 -8.53 7.55
C TYR A 392 -1.88 -7.51 6.91
N GLU A 393 -1.63 -7.17 5.65
CA GLU A 393 -2.44 -6.26 4.83
C GLU A 393 -3.15 -7.02 3.71
N GLY A 394 -3.37 -8.33 3.90
CA GLY A 394 -4.16 -9.17 3.01
C GLY A 394 -3.57 -9.38 1.61
N GLY A 395 -2.40 -8.84 1.29
CA GLY A 395 -1.86 -8.69 -0.06
C GLY A 395 -1.53 -9.98 -0.83
N SER A 396 -1.85 -11.15 -0.28
CA SER A 396 -1.83 -12.46 -0.95
C SER A 396 -3.23 -12.98 -1.34
N TYR A 397 -4.31 -12.31 -0.95
CA TYR A 397 -5.70 -12.68 -1.25
C TYR A 397 -6.69 -11.51 -1.39
N ALA A 398 -6.22 -10.28 -1.18
CA ALA A 398 -6.89 -9.03 -1.51
C ALA A 398 -5.97 -8.16 -2.38
N SER A 399 -6.55 -7.13 -2.99
CA SER A 399 -5.88 -6.11 -3.77
C SER A 399 -6.61 -4.79 -3.56
N GLU A 400 -5.87 -3.72 -3.24
CA GLU A 400 -6.38 -2.35 -3.27
C GLU A 400 -6.24 -1.74 -4.69
N MET A 401 -5.55 -2.43 -5.62
CA MET A 401 -5.34 -1.99 -7.00
C MET A 401 -6.57 -2.23 -7.89
N GLU A 402 -6.79 -1.35 -8.87
CA GLU A 402 -7.95 -1.35 -9.77
C GLU A 402 -7.94 -2.51 -10.79
N GLU A 403 -6.79 -3.13 -11.01
CA GLU A 403 -6.63 -4.31 -11.89
C GLU A 403 -7.46 -5.52 -11.41
N PRO A 404 -8.10 -6.30 -12.30
CA PRO A 404 -8.69 -7.59 -11.94
C PRO A 404 -7.58 -8.58 -11.58
N PHE A 405 -7.76 -9.32 -10.47
CA PHE A 405 -6.71 -10.18 -9.92
C PHE A 405 -7.17 -11.63 -9.71
N VAL A 406 -6.22 -12.54 -9.80
CA VAL A 406 -6.39 -13.98 -9.55
C VAL A 406 -5.43 -14.44 -8.45
N ILE A 407 -5.86 -15.42 -7.64
CA ILE A 407 -5.03 -16.02 -6.59
C ILE A 407 -4.46 -17.35 -7.10
N LEU A 408 -3.14 -17.51 -7.01
CA LEU A 408 -2.49 -18.81 -7.04
C LEU A 408 -2.29 -19.31 -5.61
N ASP A 409 -3.12 -20.25 -5.16
CA ASP A 409 -3.08 -20.80 -3.80
C ASP A 409 -2.23 -22.08 -3.77
N MET A 410 -0.99 -21.89 -3.33
CA MET A 410 0.06 -22.91 -3.32
C MET A 410 -0.17 -24.03 -2.30
N ALA A 411 -1.25 -24.01 -1.50
CA ALA A 411 -1.43 -24.93 -0.36
C ALA A 411 -1.55 -26.43 -0.70
N LYS A 412 -1.51 -26.82 -1.99
CA LYS A 412 -1.38 -28.22 -2.44
C LYS A 412 0.09 -28.64 -2.64
N LEU A 413 1.00 -27.73 -2.96
CA LEU A 413 2.45 -27.96 -3.05
C LEU A 413 3.06 -27.83 -1.65
N ARG A 414 2.98 -28.90 -0.85
CA ARG A 414 3.36 -28.92 0.58
C ARG A 414 4.29 -30.07 0.99
N ILE A 415 4.95 -30.72 0.04
CA ILE A 415 5.89 -31.82 0.33
C ILE A 415 7.07 -31.27 1.15
N VAL A 416 7.48 -32.04 2.18
CA VAL A 416 8.67 -31.79 2.99
C VAL A 416 9.50 -33.06 3.01
N THR A 417 10.74 -32.97 2.51
CA THR A 417 11.74 -34.03 2.53
C THR A 417 12.88 -33.60 3.44
N VAL A 418 13.23 -34.42 4.44
CA VAL A 418 14.26 -34.11 5.43
C VAL A 418 15.47 -35.01 5.18
N GLU A 419 16.64 -34.40 5.03
CA GLU A 419 17.89 -35.01 4.59
C GLU A 419 18.93 -34.84 5.70
N ILE A 420 18.79 -35.62 6.79
CA ILE A 420 19.63 -35.50 8.01
C ILE A 420 21.13 -35.70 7.69
N GLU A 421 21.46 -36.57 6.74
CA GLU A 421 22.84 -36.81 6.30
C GLU A 421 23.47 -35.58 5.61
N GLU A 422 22.66 -34.75 4.94
CA GLU A 422 23.07 -33.44 4.41
C GLU A 422 22.83 -32.28 5.40
N ASN A 423 22.35 -32.57 6.61
CA ASN A 423 21.87 -31.59 7.60
C ASN A 423 20.88 -30.58 6.99
N SER A 424 19.98 -31.02 6.11
CA SER A 424 19.13 -30.12 5.31
C SER A 424 17.70 -30.63 5.12
N ALA A 425 16.83 -29.82 4.53
CA ALA A 425 15.50 -30.24 4.10
C ALA A 425 15.04 -29.47 2.86
N TRP A 426 14.33 -30.14 1.95
CA TRP A 426 13.52 -29.51 0.91
C TRP A 426 12.09 -29.33 1.40
N VAL A 427 11.54 -28.12 1.25
CA VAL A 427 10.18 -27.77 1.67
C VAL A 427 9.46 -26.97 0.60
N GLN A 428 8.36 -27.52 0.07
CA GLN A 428 7.48 -26.80 -0.86
C GLN A 428 6.71 -25.68 -0.16
N VAL A 429 6.49 -24.56 -0.85
CA VAL A 429 6.03 -23.30 -0.25
C VAL A 429 4.62 -23.30 0.34
N GLY A 430 3.78 -24.26 -0.05
CA GLY A 430 2.43 -24.45 0.49
C GLY A 430 2.40 -25.16 1.84
N ALA A 431 3.54 -25.69 2.31
CA ALA A 431 3.69 -26.18 3.67
C ALA A 431 3.74 -25.00 4.67
N THR A 432 3.25 -25.26 5.88
CA THR A 432 3.41 -24.39 7.04
C THR A 432 4.71 -24.68 7.78
N ILE A 433 5.18 -23.71 8.58
CA ILE A 433 6.40 -23.87 9.38
C ILE A 433 6.21 -24.95 10.46
N GLY A 434 4.97 -25.15 10.95
CA GLY A 434 4.60 -26.26 11.81
C GLY A 434 4.79 -27.62 11.14
N GLU A 435 4.32 -27.80 9.90
CA GLU A 435 4.56 -29.01 9.12
C GLU A 435 6.07 -29.27 8.95
N LEU A 436 6.88 -28.25 8.65
CA LEU A 436 8.35 -28.38 8.57
C LEU A 436 8.97 -28.81 9.91
N TYR A 437 8.65 -28.11 11.01
CA TYR A 437 9.18 -28.41 12.34
C TYR A 437 8.83 -29.84 12.79
N TYR A 438 7.59 -30.27 12.57
CA TYR A 438 7.15 -31.62 12.89
C TYR A 438 7.99 -32.66 12.13
N ARG A 439 8.15 -32.49 10.81
CA ARG A 439 8.91 -33.44 9.97
C ARG A 439 10.37 -33.54 10.39
N ILE A 440 11.02 -32.42 10.68
CA ILE A 440 12.40 -32.43 11.22
C ILE A 440 12.46 -33.21 12.54
N SER A 441 11.51 -32.98 13.46
CA SER A 441 11.51 -33.62 14.79
C SER A 441 11.22 -35.13 14.78
N VAL A 442 10.56 -35.64 13.73
CA VAL A 442 10.34 -37.08 13.51
C VAL A 442 11.64 -37.77 13.10
N GLU A 443 12.38 -37.21 12.14
CA GLU A 443 13.64 -37.78 11.68
C GLU A 443 14.79 -37.56 12.68
N SER A 444 14.77 -36.46 13.46
CA SER A 444 15.81 -36.22 14.46
C SER A 444 15.39 -35.29 15.61
N LYS A 445 15.63 -35.75 16.85
CA LYS A 445 15.40 -34.98 18.09
C LYS A 445 16.45 -33.89 18.37
N VAL A 446 17.54 -33.87 17.61
CA VAL A 446 18.67 -32.94 17.78
C VAL A 446 18.85 -31.97 16.60
N HIS A 447 17.87 -31.91 15.70
CA HIS A 447 17.81 -30.93 14.61
C HIS A 447 16.57 -30.04 14.74
N GLY A 448 16.67 -28.82 14.26
CA GLY A 448 15.57 -27.86 14.14
C GLY A 448 15.81 -26.87 13.00
N PHE A 449 14.98 -25.83 12.91
CA PHE A 449 15.11 -24.76 11.93
C PHE A 449 14.76 -23.38 12.56
N PRO A 450 15.57 -22.32 12.39
CA PRO A 450 15.40 -21.07 13.13
C PRO A 450 14.39 -20.12 12.44
N ALA A 451 13.10 -20.45 12.51
CA ALA A 451 12.03 -19.68 11.87
C ALA A 451 10.91 -19.27 12.86
N GLY A 452 9.69 -19.07 12.36
CA GLY A 452 8.60 -18.38 13.04
C GLY A 452 8.02 -19.04 14.29
N LEU A 453 7.38 -18.22 15.13
CA LEU A 453 6.73 -18.62 16.38
C LEU A 453 5.33 -19.20 16.17
N CYS A 454 4.61 -18.76 15.13
CA CYS A 454 3.25 -19.22 14.84
C CYS A 454 3.31 -20.42 13.88
N SER A 455 2.65 -21.51 14.25
CA SER A 455 2.69 -22.80 13.53
C SER A 455 2.18 -22.72 12.09
N SER A 456 1.08 -22.00 11.83
CA SER A 456 0.44 -21.91 10.51
C SER A 456 1.09 -20.93 9.52
N LEU A 457 2.26 -20.35 9.84
CA LEU A 457 3.00 -19.49 8.93
C LEU A 457 3.45 -20.29 7.69
N GLY A 458 2.92 -19.95 6.53
CA GLY A 458 3.29 -20.60 5.27
C GLY A 458 4.70 -20.24 4.81
N VAL A 459 5.51 -21.26 4.49
CA VAL A 459 6.96 -21.14 4.27
C VAL A 459 7.30 -20.19 3.12
N GLY A 460 6.49 -20.17 2.05
CA GLY A 460 6.70 -19.30 0.88
C GLY A 460 6.69 -17.81 1.20
N GLY A 461 5.72 -17.36 2.00
CA GLY A 461 5.71 -15.96 2.46
C GLY A 461 6.75 -15.73 3.55
N HIS A 462 6.81 -16.62 4.55
CA HIS A 462 7.59 -16.37 5.76
C HIS A 462 9.09 -16.19 5.50
N ILE A 463 9.72 -17.09 4.71
CA ILE A 463 11.16 -17.00 4.41
C ILE A 463 11.47 -15.79 3.52
N THR A 464 10.59 -15.42 2.58
CA THR A 464 10.88 -14.33 1.64
C THR A 464 10.99 -12.95 2.28
N GLY A 465 10.35 -12.73 3.43
CA GLY A 465 10.54 -11.52 4.25
C GLY A 465 11.56 -11.68 5.39
N GLY A 466 12.25 -12.82 5.52
CA GLY A 466 13.32 -13.05 6.49
C GLY A 466 13.11 -14.26 7.40
N ALA A 467 11.91 -14.46 7.94
CA ALA A 467 11.57 -15.52 8.91
C ALA A 467 12.35 -15.51 10.25
N TYR A 468 12.16 -14.48 11.08
CA TYR A 468 12.71 -14.47 12.45
C TYR A 468 11.99 -15.44 13.42
N GLY A 469 12.66 -15.80 14.52
CA GLY A 469 12.00 -16.41 15.68
C GLY A 469 12.92 -16.81 16.85
N PRO A 470 12.53 -17.76 17.72
CA PRO A 470 13.14 -17.94 19.05
C PRO A 470 14.62 -18.37 19.06
N MET A 471 15.13 -18.90 17.95
CA MET A 471 16.53 -19.30 17.82
C MET A 471 17.41 -18.27 17.11
N MET A 472 16.87 -17.09 16.73
CA MET A 472 17.59 -16.14 15.88
C MET A 472 18.85 -15.54 16.53
N ARG A 473 18.87 -15.43 17.86
CA ARG A 473 20.05 -14.98 18.62
C ARG A 473 21.24 -15.94 18.51
N LYS A 474 21.00 -17.21 18.14
CA LYS A 474 22.05 -18.22 17.94
C LYS A 474 22.34 -18.53 16.47
N TYR A 475 21.31 -18.56 15.63
CA TYR A 475 21.40 -19.07 14.25
C TYR A 475 20.97 -18.09 13.16
N GLY A 476 20.59 -16.84 13.50
CA GLY A 476 20.04 -15.91 12.52
C GLY A 476 18.62 -16.26 12.09
N LEU A 477 18.18 -15.70 10.97
CA LEU A 477 16.83 -15.84 10.44
C LEU A 477 16.69 -17.13 9.59
N GLY A 478 15.45 -17.57 9.35
CA GLY A 478 15.18 -18.67 8.42
C GLY A 478 15.71 -18.41 7.00
N ALA A 479 15.73 -17.15 6.56
CA ALA A 479 16.33 -16.74 5.29
C ALA A 479 17.87 -16.73 5.28
N ASP A 480 18.52 -16.50 6.44
CA ASP A 480 19.97 -16.67 6.57
C ASP A 480 20.37 -18.15 6.41
N ASN A 481 19.44 -19.06 6.72
CA ASN A 481 19.60 -20.52 6.66
C ASN A 481 18.98 -21.15 5.40
N ALA A 482 18.51 -20.35 4.43
CA ALA A 482 18.07 -20.84 3.13
C ALA A 482 19.28 -20.94 2.17
N ILE A 483 19.52 -22.15 1.65
CA ILE A 483 20.76 -22.53 0.94
C ILE A 483 20.57 -22.82 -0.55
N ASP A 484 19.38 -23.28 -0.95
CA ASP A 484 18.94 -23.40 -2.35
C ASP A 484 17.42 -23.21 -2.43
N VAL A 485 16.85 -23.25 -3.64
CA VAL A 485 15.47 -22.88 -3.94
C VAL A 485 15.04 -23.50 -5.27
N ARG A 486 13.74 -23.60 -5.51
CA ARG A 486 13.17 -23.74 -6.86
C ARG A 486 12.08 -22.69 -7.03
N MET A 487 12.08 -21.93 -8.12
CA MET A 487 11.10 -20.86 -8.38
C MET A 487 10.79 -20.67 -9.85
N VAL A 488 9.63 -20.05 -10.15
CA VAL A 488 9.19 -19.64 -11.49
C VAL A 488 9.44 -18.14 -11.70
N ASP A 489 10.04 -17.76 -12.83
CA ASP A 489 10.30 -16.37 -13.22
C ASP A 489 9.10 -15.70 -13.93
N ALA A 490 9.28 -14.48 -14.47
CA ALA A 490 8.24 -13.73 -15.19
C ALA A 490 7.93 -14.25 -16.61
N ASN A 491 8.63 -15.30 -17.05
CA ASN A 491 8.47 -15.96 -18.34
C ASN A 491 7.94 -17.41 -18.20
N GLY A 492 7.65 -17.86 -16.97
CA GLY A 492 7.21 -19.21 -16.68
C GLY A 492 8.33 -20.25 -16.63
N GLN A 493 9.61 -19.86 -16.55
CA GLN A 493 10.76 -20.76 -16.47
C GLN A 493 11.09 -21.13 -15.02
N ILE A 494 11.42 -22.40 -14.75
CA ILE A 494 11.85 -22.85 -13.42
C ILE A 494 13.35 -22.71 -13.27
N HIS A 495 13.78 -22.08 -12.17
CA HIS A 495 15.18 -21.90 -11.79
C HIS A 495 15.48 -22.50 -10.42
N ASP A 496 16.66 -23.09 -10.30
CA ASP A 496 17.39 -23.33 -9.05
C ASP A 496 18.32 -22.14 -8.73
N ARG A 497 18.97 -22.12 -7.55
CA ARG A 497 19.94 -21.06 -7.19
C ARG A 497 21.00 -20.83 -8.27
N LYS A 498 21.51 -21.91 -8.86
CA LYS A 498 22.59 -21.89 -9.85
C LYS A 498 22.18 -21.20 -11.16
N SER A 499 20.95 -21.45 -11.62
CA SER A 499 20.44 -20.92 -12.89
C SER A 499 19.81 -19.53 -12.77
N MET A 500 19.32 -19.11 -11.59
CA MET A 500 18.92 -17.71 -11.34
C MET A 500 20.10 -16.77 -11.08
N GLY A 501 21.16 -17.30 -10.47
CA GLY A 501 22.33 -16.54 -10.03
C GLY A 501 22.15 -15.83 -8.68
N GLU A 502 23.29 -15.57 -8.02
CA GLU A 502 23.35 -15.11 -6.63
C GLU A 502 22.63 -13.79 -6.33
N ASP A 503 22.43 -12.91 -7.32
CA ASP A 503 21.65 -11.68 -7.14
C ASP A 503 20.17 -11.98 -6.87
N LEU A 504 19.53 -12.79 -7.72
CA LEU A 504 18.12 -13.15 -7.53
C LEU A 504 17.96 -14.01 -6.25
N PHE A 505 18.89 -14.93 -6.01
CA PHE A 505 18.93 -15.74 -4.77
C PHE A 505 19.17 -14.91 -3.50
N TRP A 506 19.86 -13.77 -3.59
CA TRP A 506 19.95 -12.79 -2.50
C TRP A 506 18.60 -12.08 -2.31
N ALA A 507 18.00 -11.54 -3.37
CA ALA A 507 16.76 -10.75 -3.28
C ALA A 507 15.58 -11.54 -2.69
N ILE A 508 15.40 -12.80 -3.05
CA ILE A 508 14.30 -13.63 -2.52
C ILE A 508 14.48 -14.03 -1.04
N ARG A 509 15.66 -13.89 -0.44
CA ARG A 509 15.94 -14.24 0.96
C ARG A 509 15.80 -13.04 1.90
N GLY A 510 14.75 -12.23 1.72
CA GLY A 510 14.45 -11.10 2.60
C GLY A 510 13.76 -9.91 1.93
N GLY A 511 13.75 -9.83 0.59
CA GLY A 511 13.16 -8.73 -0.18
C GLY A 511 11.64 -8.77 -0.34
N GLY A 512 10.94 -9.59 0.44
CA GLY A 512 9.48 -9.74 0.41
C GLY A 512 8.96 -10.62 -0.74
N GLY A 513 8.03 -11.52 -0.43
CA GLY A 513 7.35 -12.35 -1.43
C GLY A 513 6.40 -11.53 -2.31
N GLY A 514 6.22 -11.95 -3.57
CA GLY A 514 5.40 -11.24 -4.55
C GLY A 514 6.16 -10.21 -5.40
N ASN A 515 7.50 -10.11 -5.26
CA ASN A 515 8.33 -9.13 -5.97
C ASN A 515 9.11 -9.69 -7.18
N PHE A 516 9.52 -10.96 -7.13
CA PHE A 516 10.64 -11.48 -7.94
C PHE A 516 10.37 -12.81 -8.65
N GLY A 517 9.16 -13.36 -8.54
CA GLY A 517 8.81 -14.71 -9.02
C GLY A 517 7.94 -15.49 -8.05
N ILE A 518 7.57 -16.71 -8.44
CA ILE A 518 6.79 -17.65 -7.62
C ILE A 518 7.70 -18.77 -7.13
N ILE A 519 8.07 -18.75 -5.86
CA ILE A 519 8.87 -19.82 -5.26
C ILE A 519 8.00 -21.09 -5.16
N LEU A 520 8.57 -22.23 -5.54
CA LEU A 520 7.98 -23.56 -5.50
C LEU A 520 8.41 -24.32 -4.25
N ALA A 521 9.72 -24.28 -3.95
CA ALA A 521 10.32 -24.90 -2.77
C ALA A 521 11.59 -24.18 -2.32
N TRP A 522 11.97 -24.35 -1.05
CA TRP A 522 13.26 -23.97 -0.50
C TRP A 522 14.06 -25.20 -0.11
N LYS A 523 15.38 -25.20 -0.30
CA LYS A 523 16.30 -26.06 0.47
C LYS A 523 16.84 -25.26 1.64
N VAL A 524 16.60 -25.75 2.84
CA VAL A 524 16.99 -25.11 4.09
C VAL A 524 18.07 -25.90 4.81
N GLN A 525 19.01 -25.22 5.44
CA GLN A 525 19.97 -25.82 6.36
C GLN A 525 19.29 -26.03 7.72
N LEU A 526 19.39 -27.25 8.25
CA LEU A 526 18.97 -27.55 9.62
C LEU A 526 20.05 -27.10 10.60
N VAL A 527 19.62 -26.82 11.84
CA VAL A 527 20.51 -26.34 12.91
C VAL A 527 20.46 -27.29 14.10
N PRO A 528 21.58 -27.52 14.80
CA PRO A 528 21.61 -28.43 15.94
C PRO A 528 20.84 -27.85 17.13
N VAL A 529 20.04 -28.69 17.79
CA VAL A 529 19.35 -28.37 19.04
C VAL A 529 19.67 -29.44 20.09
N PRO A 530 19.80 -29.09 21.39
CA PRO A 530 19.95 -30.11 22.42
C PRO A 530 18.69 -30.98 22.53
N GLU A 531 18.85 -32.25 22.91
CA GLU A 531 17.72 -33.17 23.17
C GLU A 531 16.69 -32.61 24.17
N ARG A 532 17.17 -31.80 25.12
CA ARG A 532 16.32 -31.06 26.07
C ARG A 532 16.70 -29.58 26.07
N VAL A 533 15.69 -28.75 25.83
CA VAL A 533 15.72 -27.30 25.94
C VAL A 533 14.89 -26.87 27.15
N THR A 534 15.15 -25.69 27.71
CA THR A 534 14.40 -25.16 28.84
C THR A 534 13.50 -24.01 28.40
N VAL A 535 12.23 -24.00 28.83
CA VAL A 535 11.30 -22.89 28.61
C VAL A 535 10.78 -22.35 29.94
N PHE A 536 10.36 -21.09 29.94
CA PHE A 536 9.58 -20.49 31.03
C PHE A 536 8.64 -19.38 30.52
N THR A 537 7.65 -19.02 31.35
CA THR A 537 6.85 -17.81 31.19
C THR A 537 6.64 -17.19 32.56
N VAL A 538 7.20 -15.99 32.81
CA VAL A 538 7.05 -15.26 34.07
C VAL A 538 6.19 -14.01 33.83
N ALA A 539 5.05 -13.93 34.50
CA ALA A 539 4.19 -12.75 34.49
C ALA A 539 4.66 -11.70 35.51
N LYS A 540 4.56 -10.41 35.14
CA LYS A 540 4.73 -9.25 36.03
C LYS A 540 3.70 -8.18 35.70
N THR A 541 2.99 -7.67 36.70
CA THR A 541 2.13 -6.46 36.55
C THR A 541 2.90 -5.19 36.91
N LEU A 542 2.32 -4.01 36.64
CA LEU A 542 2.92 -2.72 37.01
C LEU A 542 3.22 -2.62 38.51
N GLU A 543 2.31 -3.11 39.36
CA GLU A 543 2.43 -3.09 40.83
C GLU A 543 3.53 -4.05 41.32
N GLN A 544 3.83 -5.09 40.54
CA GLN A 544 4.95 -6.00 40.76
C GLN A 544 6.28 -5.46 40.20
N GLY A 545 6.32 -4.19 39.80
CA GLY A 545 7.53 -3.50 39.34
C GLY A 545 7.88 -3.73 37.87
N PHE A 546 6.91 -4.17 37.03
CA PHE A 546 7.16 -4.52 35.63
C PHE A 546 7.99 -3.48 34.86
N THR A 547 7.70 -2.18 35.00
CA THR A 547 8.47 -1.08 34.35
C THR A 547 9.98 -1.21 34.62
N LYS A 548 10.39 -1.48 35.86
CA LYS A 548 11.81 -1.60 36.24
C LYS A 548 12.45 -2.87 35.67
N ILE A 549 11.70 -3.97 35.69
CA ILE A 549 12.14 -5.27 35.15
C ILE A 549 12.31 -5.17 33.62
N LEU A 550 11.43 -4.43 32.93
CA LEU A 550 11.56 -4.15 31.50
C LEU A 550 12.72 -3.18 31.20
N SER A 551 12.91 -2.11 31.98
CA SER A 551 14.08 -1.24 31.85
C SER A 551 15.40 -2.01 31.97
N LYS A 552 15.48 -2.99 32.88
CA LYS A 552 16.61 -3.91 32.98
C LYS A 552 16.71 -4.83 31.76
N TRP A 553 15.61 -5.45 31.33
CA TRP A 553 15.58 -6.32 30.14
C TRP A 553 16.16 -5.60 28.91
N GLN A 554 15.77 -4.34 28.65
CA GLN A 554 16.28 -3.56 27.52
C GLN A 554 17.81 -3.35 27.53
N GLN A 555 18.45 -3.39 28.70
CA GLN A 555 19.91 -3.24 28.81
C GLN A 555 20.65 -4.54 28.45
N ILE A 556 20.02 -5.71 28.65
CA ILE A 556 20.64 -7.04 28.54
C ILE A 556 20.09 -7.91 27.41
N ALA A 557 18.95 -7.55 26.80
CA ALA A 557 18.23 -8.37 25.81
C ALA A 557 19.09 -8.83 24.63
N ASP A 558 19.92 -7.93 24.12
CA ASP A 558 20.86 -8.16 23.03
C ASP A 558 22.18 -8.81 23.47
N LYS A 559 22.54 -8.70 24.76
CA LYS A 559 23.87 -9.02 25.31
C LYS A 559 23.92 -10.32 26.12
N ILE A 560 22.77 -10.83 26.56
CA ILE A 560 22.65 -12.09 27.32
C ILE A 560 23.06 -13.31 26.45
N ASP A 561 23.37 -14.43 27.08
CA ASP A 561 23.82 -15.68 26.44
C ASP A 561 23.06 -16.00 25.13
N GLU A 562 23.76 -16.32 24.04
CA GLU A 562 23.17 -16.52 22.70
C GLU A 562 22.22 -17.71 22.62
N ASN A 563 22.30 -18.66 23.56
CA ASN A 563 21.36 -19.76 23.69
C ASN A 563 20.00 -19.32 24.30
N LEU A 564 19.91 -18.10 24.84
CA LEU A 564 18.74 -17.58 25.56
C LEU A 564 17.98 -16.53 24.73
N PHE A 565 16.72 -16.82 24.46
CA PHE A 565 15.75 -15.87 23.90
C PHE A 565 14.66 -15.62 24.96
N ILE A 566 14.42 -14.36 25.33
CA ILE A 566 13.35 -13.93 26.24
C ILE A 566 12.55 -12.83 25.55
N ARG A 567 11.38 -13.14 25.00
CA ARG A 567 10.44 -12.12 24.50
C ARG A 567 9.57 -11.57 25.63
N VAL A 568 9.12 -10.33 25.48
CA VAL A 568 8.15 -9.72 26.39
C VAL A 568 6.84 -9.51 25.63
N ILE A 569 5.77 -10.15 26.07
CA ILE A 569 4.40 -9.92 25.57
C ILE A 569 3.69 -9.01 26.56
N MET A 570 3.20 -7.86 26.11
CA MET A 570 2.53 -6.86 26.94
C MET A 570 1.09 -6.68 26.48
N GLN A 571 0.17 -6.77 27.43
CA GLN A 571 -1.27 -6.70 27.18
C GLN A 571 -1.99 -6.07 28.37
N ASN A 572 -3.21 -5.62 28.15
CA ASN A 572 -4.08 -5.14 29.21
C ASN A 572 -4.48 -6.27 30.15
N SER A 573 -4.63 -5.92 31.43
CA SER A 573 -5.01 -6.83 32.50
C SER A 573 -5.80 -6.06 33.57
N LYS A 574 -6.24 -6.76 34.62
CA LYS A 574 -6.89 -6.15 35.78
C LYS A 574 -6.19 -6.59 37.06
N THR A 575 -6.08 -5.68 38.02
CA THR A 575 -5.59 -6.01 39.37
C THR A 575 -6.58 -6.97 40.07
N PRO A 576 -6.20 -7.64 41.17
CA PRO A 576 -7.15 -8.41 41.98
C PRO A 576 -8.33 -7.60 42.56
N LYS A 577 -8.32 -6.26 42.44
CA LYS A 577 -9.43 -5.37 42.82
C LYS A 577 -10.31 -4.96 41.62
N GLY A 578 -9.89 -5.26 40.39
CA GLY A 578 -10.60 -4.93 39.14
C GLY A 578 -10.06 -3.71 38.39
N ASP A 579 -9.11 -2.95 38.97
CA ASP A 579 -8.51 -1.77 38.33
C ASP A 579 -7.74 -2.17 37.06
N LYS A 580 -7.77 -1.34 35.99
CA LYS A 580 -6.94 -1.57 34.80
C LYS A 580 -5.44 -1.50 35.15
N THR A 581 -4.66 -2.43 34.62
CA THR A 581 -3.19 -2.44 34.70
C THR A 581 -2.59 -3.10 33.45
N VAL A 582 -1.27 -2.97 33.25
CA VAL A 582 -0.53 -3.66 32.18
C VAL A 582 0.17 -4.88 32.76
N MET A 583 0.08 -6.01 32.05
CA MET A 583 0.79 -7.24 32.38
C MET A 583 1.82 -7.57 31.30
N GLY A 584 3.08 -7.69 31.70
CA GLY A 584 4.17 -8.23 30.90
C GLY A 584 4.39 -9.71 31.16
N LEU A 585 4.46 -10.52 30.11
CA LEU A 585 4.82 -11.93 30.15
C LEU A 585 6.21 -12.08 29.54
N PHE A 586 7.20 -12.41 30.38
CA PHE A 586 8.55 -12.77 29.95
C PHE A 586 8.56 -14.25 29.57
N GLN A 587 8.39 -14.55 28.28
CA GLN A 587 8.36 -15.91 27.75
C GLN A 587 9.69 -16.23 27.05
N ALA A 588 10.25 -17.41 27.33
CA ALA A 588 11.61 -17.74 26.94
C ALA A 588 11.81 -19.15 26.38
N LEU A 589 12.83 -19.25 25.52
CA LEU A 589 13.47 -20.49 25.10
C LEU A 589 14.96 -20.40 25.45
N PHE A 590 15.49 -21.44 26.08
CA PHE A 590 16.90 -21.63 26.34
C PHE A 590 17.39 -22.95 25.74
N LEU A 591 18.38 -22.88 24.85
CA LEU A 591 18.98 -24.05 24.19
C LEU A 591 20.01 -24.74 25.12
N GLY A 592 19.53 -25.21 26.27
CA GLY A 592 20.28 -25.92 27.32
C GLY A 592 19.40 -26.31 28.51
N GLN A 593 20.02 -26.77 29.60
CA GLN A 593 19.34 -27.28 30.81
C GLN A 593 19.00 -26.18 31.82
N ALA A 594 18.06 -26.44 32.73
CA ALA A 594 17.54 -25.46 33.68
C ALA A 594 18.62 -24.96 34.66
N ASP A 595 19.53 -25.83 35.11
CA ASP A 595 20.63 -25.44 36.02
C ASP A 595 21.76 -24.66 35.31
N GLN A 596 21.75 -24.58 33.98
CA GLN A 596 22.58 -23.66 33.21
C GLN A 596 21.85 -22.32 33.05
N LEU A 597 20.56 -22.35 32.67
CA LEU A 597 19.70 -21.18 32.56
C LEU A 597 19.67 -20.35 33.85
N LEU A 598 19.47 -20.99 35.00
CA LEU A 598 19.38 -20.30 36.29
C LEU A 598 20.69 -19.57 36.65
N LYS A 599 21.86 -20.06 36.22
CA LYS A 599 23.14 -19.38 36.40
C LYS A 599 23.27 -18.14 35.52
N VAL A 600 22.83 -18.23 34.25
CA VAL A 600 22.76 -17.08 33.33
C VAL A 600 21.80 -16.02 33.89
N MET A 601 20.60 -16.43 34.30
CA MET A 601 19.59 -15.53 34.86
C MET A 601 20.05 -14.89 36.17
N GLN A 602 20.69 -15.63 37.09
CA GLN A 602 21.23 -15.08 38.33
C GLN A 602 22.36 -14.05 38.09
N ARG A 603 23.16 -14.23 37.03
CA ARG A 603 24.25 -13.32 36.65
C ARG A 603 23.73 -12.06 35.96
N ASP A 604 22.88 -12.22 34.95
CA ASP A 604 22.58 -11.15 33.98
C ASP A 604 21.24 -10.45 34.25
N PHE A 605 20.24 -11.18 34.76
CA PHE A 605 18.86 -10.68 34.94
C PHE A 605 18.16 -11.23 36.21
N PRO A 606 18.79 -11.15 37.41
CA PRO A 606 18.19 -11.62 38.65
C PRO A 606 16.89 -10.89 39.03
N GLU A 607 16.68 -9.68 38.50
CA GLU A 607 15.51 -8.83 38.76
C GLU A 607 14.18 -9.46 38.27
N LEU A 608 14.22 -10.42 37.34
CA LEU A 608 13.03 -11.18 36.96
C LEU A 608 12.56 -12.13 38.08
N GLY A 609 13.50 -12.62 38.91
CA GLY A 609 13.22 -13.53 40.03
C GLY A 609 12.84 -14.97 39.64
N LEU A 610 13.34 -15.47 38.50
CA LEU A 610 13.08 -16.83 38.00
C LEU A 610 13.58 -17.91 38.98
N GLN A 611 12.74 -18.92 39.25
CA GLN A 611 13.06 -20.07 40.10
C GLN A 611 12.96 -21.38 39.30
N LYS A 612 13.62 -22.46 39.76
CA LYS A 612 13.62 -23.78 39.06
C LYS A 612 12.23 -24.40 38.89
N LYS A 613 11.25 -24.02 39.72
CA LYS A 613 9.84 -24.44 39.61
C LYS A 613 9.10 -23.78 38.44
N ASP A 614 9.62 -22.65 37.94
CA ASP A 614 9.00 -21.84 36.88
C ASP A 614 9.51 -22.27 35.48
N THR A 615 10.46 -23.21 35.43
CA THR A 615 11.14 -23.71 34.23
C THR A 615 10.72 -25.13 33.89
N SER A 616 10.47 -25.42 32.62
CA SER A 616 10.20 -26.76 32.10
C SER A 616 11.30 -27.20 31.14
N GLU A 617 11.92 -28.37 31.39
CA GLU A 617 12.83 -29.02 30.44
C GLU A 617 12.05 -29.97 29.51
N ILE A 618 12.05 -29.68 28.22
CA ILE A 618 11.25 -30.36 27.19
C ILE A 618 12.07 -30.55 25.91
N SER A 619 11.58 -31.33 24.95
CA SER A 619 12.21 -31.39 23.62
C SER A 619 12.01 -30.09 22.83
N TRP A 620 12.82 -29.88 21.79
CA TRP A 620 12.70 -28.69 20.94
C TRP A 620 11.30 -28.56 20.30
N ILE A 621 10.68 -29.66 19.84
CA ILE A 621 9.35 -29.61 19.21
C ILE A 621 8.22 -29.32 20.22
N GLU A 622 8.34 -29.77 21.46
CA GLU A 622 7.44 -29.35 22.54
C GLU A 622 7.62 -27.86 22.88
N SER A 623 8.84 -27.33 22.74
CA SER A 623 9.10 -25.89 22.92
C SER A 623 8.47 -25.03 21.83
N VAL A 624 8.34 -25.54 20.59
CA VAL A 624 7.56 -24.89 19.51
C VAL A 624 6.10 -24.74 19.94
N LEU A 625 5.48 -25.81 20.46
CA LEU A 625 4.10 -25.77 20.96
C LEU A 625 3.93 -24.80 22.12
N TYR A 626 4.88 -24.78 23.06
CA TYR A 626 4.89 -23.88 24.22
C TYR A 626 4.95 -22.41 23.80
N ILE A 627 5.87 -22.04 22.89
CA ILE A 627 6.04 -20.66 22.41
C ILE A 627 4.85 -20.23 21.51
N ALA A 628 4.22 -21.16 20.80
CA ALA A 628 2.97 -20.95 20.08
C ALA A 628 1.72 -20.90 20.99
N ASN A 629 1.89 -21.02 22.32
CA ASN A 629 0.84 -21.00 23.34
C ASN A 629 -0.24 -22.10 23.18
N TYR A 630 0.11 -23.28 22.65
CA TYR A 630 -0.79 -24.44 22.71
C TYR A 630 -0.99 -24.92 24.16
N PRO A 631 -2.14 -25.54 24.49
CA PRO A 631 -2.37 -26.11 25.82
C PRO A 631 -1.29 -27.13 26.22
N SER A 632 -0.90 -27.15 27.50
CA SER A 632 0.06 -28.14 28.02
C SER A 632 -0.43 -29.57 27.79
N GLY A 633 0.44 -30.46 27.32
CA GLY A 633 0.10 -31.83 26.92
C GLY A 633 -0.49 -31.98 25.51
N THR A 634 -0.63 -30.89 24.74
CA THR A 634 -0.89 -30.99 23.30
C THR A 634 0.28 -31.72 22.62
N LYS A 635 -0.01 -32.67 21.72
CA LYS A 635 1.03 -33.44 21.03
C LYS A 635 1.50 -32.75 19.74
N PRO A 636 2.75 -33.00 19.26
CA PRO A 636 3.28 -32.39 18.04
C PRO A 636 2.46 -32.58 16.77
N GLU A 637 1.63 -33.63 16.66
CA GLU A 637 0.81 -33.89 15.46
C GLU A 637 -0.16 -32.74 15.12
N ILE A 638 -0.52 -31.89 16.11
CA ILE A 638 -1.34 -30.69 15.90
C ILE A 638 -0.76 -29.74 14.83
N LEU A 639 0.58 -29.76 14.67
CA LEU A 639 1.28 -28.93 13.69
C LEU A 639 0.96 -29.34 12.24
N LEU A 640 0.51 -30.57 12.01
CA LEU A 640 0.11 -31.08 10.69
C LEU A 640 -1.26 -30.56 10.22
N GLU A 641 -2.07 -29.95 11.09
CA GLU A 641 -3.32 -29.31 10.67
C GLU A 641 -3.07 -28.07 9.80
N GLY A 642 -1.92 -27.40 9.99
CA GLY A 642 -1.57 -26.18 9.27
C GLY A 642 -2.53 -25.00 9.52
N LYS A 643 -3.28 -25.03 10.63
CA LYS A 643 -4.28 -24.00 11.00
C LYS A 643 -3.84 -23.15 12.18
N PRO A 644 -4.26 -21.88 12.25
CA PRO A 644 -4.10 -21.06 13.46
C PRO A 644 -5.02 -21.59 14.57
N THR A 645 -4.71 -21.25 15.82
CA THR A 645 -5.59 -21.52 16.98
C THR A 645 -6.77 -20.54 17.08
N PHE A 646 -6.72 -19.40 16.39
CA PHE A 646 -7.79 -18.40 16.28
C PHE A 646 -7.57 -17.50 15.05
N THR A 647 -8.62 -16.85 14.56
CA THR A 647 -8.56 -15.81 13.51
C THR A 647 -9.31 -14.57 13.98
N ASN A 648 -8.68 -13.39 13.85
CA ASN A 648 -9.22 -12.11 14.34
C ASN A 648 -9.21 -11.07 13.20
N TYR A 649 -9.99 -9.99 13.37
CA TYR A 649 -9.69 -8.74 12.67
C TYR A 649 -8.49 -8.08 13.35
N PHE A 650 -7.49 -7.63 12.59
CA PHE A 650 -6.37 -6.92 13.18
C PHE A 650 -5.72 -5.86 12.27
N LYS A 651 -4.98 -4.95 12.91
CA LYS A 651 -3.93 -4.12 12.31
C LYS A 651 -2.69 -4.26 13.18
N ALA A 652 -1.54 -4.30 12.54
CA ALA A 652 -0.25 -4.38 13.20
C ALA A 652 0.73 -3.38 12.58
N LYS A 653 1.82 -3.10 13.32
CA LYS A 653 2.96 -2.26 12.92
C LYS A 653 4.24 -2.80 13.55
N SER A 654 5.40 -2.31 13.13
CA SER A 654 6.70 -2.72 13.67
C SER A 654 7.65 -1.54 13.87
N ASP A 655 8.50 -1.61 14.89
CA ASP A 655 9.65 -0.71 15.10
C ASP A 655 10.89 -1.52 15.52
N PHE A 656 12.08 -0.93 15.37
CA PHE A 656 13.31 -1.44 15.97
C PHE A 656 13.84 -0.48 17.04
N VAL A 657 14.27 -1.02 18.18
CA VAL A 657 14.85 -0.26 19.29
C VAL A 657 16.37 -0.29 19.19
N ARG A 658 16.97 0.91 19.12
CA ARG A 658 18.42 1.12 19.04
C ARG A 658 19.03 1.53 20.40
N GLU A 659 18.27 2.23 21.24
CA GLU A 659 18.67 2.63 22.61
C GLU A 659 17.56 2.30 23.63
N PRO A 660 17.88 2.02 24.92
CA PRO A 660 16.86 1.66 25.92
C PRO A 660 15.84 2.78 26.17
N ILE A 661 14.56 2.48 25.99
CA ILE A 661 13.45 3.42 26.19
C ILE A 661 13.38 3.85 27.67
N PRO A 662 13.39 5.16 27.96
CA PRO A 662 13.43 5.67 29.34
C PRO A 662 12.13 5.38 30.10
N ALA A 663 12.21 5.38 31.44
CA ALA A 663 11.08 5.06 32.30
C ALA A 663 9.84 5.95 32.05
N SER A 664 10.03 7.23 31.73
CA SER A 664 8.96 8.16 31.35
C SER A 664 8.29 7.79 30.01
N GLY A 665 9.04 7.22 29.07
CA GLY A 665 8.51 6.67 27.83
C GLY A 665 7.67 5.41 28.08
N LEU A 666 8.14 4.52 28.96
CA LEU A 666 7.37 3.35 29.40
C LEU A 666 6.10 3.75 30.16
N GLU A 667 6.15 4.76 31.04
CA GLU A 667 5.00 5.26 31.80
C GLU A 667 3.92 5.92 30.91
N GLY A 668 4.30 6.54 29.79
CA GLY A 668 3.34 7.01 28.78
C GLY A 668 2.79 5.87 27.92
N LEU A 669 3.63 4.91 27.53
CA LEU A 669 3.23 3.68 26.83
C LEU A 669 2.16 2.90 27.63
N TRP A 670 2.29 2.77 28.95
CA TRP A 670 1.29 2.11 29.79
C TRP A 670 -0.08 2.78 29.74
N LYS A 671 -0.12 4.12 29.66
CA LYS A 671 -1.37 4.87 29.49
C LYS A 671 -1.99 4.57 28.13
N GLN A 672 -1.20 4.51 27.07
CA GLN A 672 -1.68 4.19 25.72
C GLN A 672 -2.21 2.76 25.59
N LEU A 673 -1.55 1.76 26.19
CA LEU A 673 -2.07 0.39 26.21
C LEU A 673 -3.45 0.32 26.88
N MET A 674 -3.62 0.92 28.05
CA MET A 674 -4.88 0.87 28.82
C MET A 674 -6.10 1.54 28.16
N GLU A 675 -5.92 2.28 27.05
CA GLU A 675 -7.03 2.87 26.28
C GLU A 675 -7.86 1.83 25.52
N ASP A 676 -7.26 0.77 24.96
CA ASP A 676 -7.95 -0.20 24.10
C ASP A 676 -7.83 -1.64 24.62
N GLU A 677 -8.96 -2.31 24.90
CA GLU A 677 -8.95 -3.67 25.44
C GLU A 677 -8.41 -4.72 24.44
N GLY A 678 -8.35 -4.40 23.14
CA GLY A 678 -7.72 -5.21 22.10
C GLY A 678 -6.21 -4.99 21.92
N SER A 679 -5.56 -4.19 22.78
CA SER A 679 -4.14 -3.83 22.66
C SER A 679 -3.18 -4.99 22.98
N LEU A 680 -2.20 -5.23 22.12
CA LEU A 680 -1.12 -6.19 22.33
C LEU A 680 0.20 -5.65 21.77
N MET A 681 1.30 -5.82 22.51
CA MET A 681 2.63 -5.36 22.10
C MET A 681 3.67 -6.44 22.42
N ILE A 682 4.52 -6.81 21.45
CA ILE A 682 5.47 -7.93 21.60
C ILE A 682 6.89 -7.45 21.28
N TRP A 683 7.80 -7.58 22.24
CA TRP A 683 9.21 -7.19 22.10
C TRP A 683 10.09 -8.44 22.00
N ASN A 684 10.83 -8.56 20.90
CA ASN A 684 11.64 -9.74 20.58
C ASN A 684 13.12 -9.36 20.61
N PRO A 685 13.97 -10.01 21.43
CA PRO A 685 15.37 -9.59 21.67
C PRO A 685 16.29 -9.91 20.47
N TYR A 686 17.10 -8.95 20.06
CA TYR A 686 18.09 -9.09 18.97
C TYR A 686 19.48 -9.41 19.54
N GLY A 687 20.57 -8.97 18.91
CA GLY A 687 21.93 -9.33 19.34
C GLY A 687 22.31 -10.79 19.05
N GLY A 688 23.41 -11.24 19.67
CA GLY A 688 24.02 -12.53 19.36
C GLY A 688 24.37 -12.64 17.87
N MET A 689 23.98 -13.74 17.22
CA MET A 689 24.16 -13.95 15.78
C MET A 689 23.55 -12.85 14.91
N MET A 690 22.45 -12.22 15.34
CA MET A 690 21.84 -11.10 14.59
C MET A 690 22.76 -9.88 14.51
N SER A 691 23.73 -9.72 15.42
CA SER A 691 24.76 -8.66 15.34
C SER A 691 26.04 -9.08 14.61
N LYS A 692 26.22 -10.37 14.31
CA LYS A 692 27.41 -10.90 13.61
C LYS A 692 27.24 -10.90 12.09
N ILE A 693 26.00 -11.01 11.62
CA ILE A 693 25.63 -10.98 10.21
C ILE A 693 25.66 -9.52 9.70
N PRO A 694 26.40 -9.20 8.61
CA PRO A 694 26.37 -7.87 8.00
C PRO A 694 24.99 -7.47 7.47
N GLU A 695 24.64 -6.19 7.55
CA GLU A 695 23.32 -5.68 7.11
C GLU A 695 23.00 -5.99 5.63
N SER A 696 24.02 -6.19 4.78
CA SER A 696 23.85 -6.48 3.34
C SER A 696 24.00 -7.96 2.94
N GLN A 697 24.22 -8.88 3.89
CA GLN A 697 24.40 -10.32 3.59
C GLN A 697 23.16 -10.94 2.92
N ILE A 698 21.97 -10.51 3.33
CA ILE A 698 20.67 -10.70 2.68
C ILE A 698 19.90 -9.36 2.73
N PRO A 699 18.76 -9.18 2.05
CA PRO A 699 18.07 -7.89 2.02
C PRO A 699 17.56 -7.38 3.37
N PHE A 700 17.32 -8.26 4.35
CA PHE A 700 16.95 -7.89 5.72
C PHE A 700 18.14 -7.19 6.43
N PRO A 701 18.03 -5.91 6.79
CA PRO A 701 19.17 -5.10 7.22
C PRO A 701 19.32 -4.96 8.73
N HIS A 702 18.32 -5.31 9.55
CA HIS A 702 18.24 -4.90 10.96
C HIS A 702 19.15 -5.75 11.87
N ARG A 703 20.47 -5.56 11.77
CA ARG A 703 21.49 -6.45 12.35
C ARG A 703 22.12 -5.88 13.62
N ASN A 704 23.39 -5.48 13.53
CA ASN A 704 24.17 -4.99 14.68
C ASN A 704 23.57 -3.69 15.25
N GLY A 705 23.72 -3.49 16.56
CA GLY A 705 23.17 -2.33 17.27
C GLY A 705 21.64 -2.35 17.42
N THR A 706 20.96 -3.47 17.18
CA THR A 706 19.53 -3.63 17.45
C THR A 706 19.33 -4.29 18.81
N ILE A 707 18.60 -3.63 19.72
CA ILE A 707 18.26 -4.18 21.05
C ILE A 707 17.10 -5.18 20.91
N CYS A 708 16.01 -4.74 20.30
CA CYS A 708 14.84 -5.57 20.02
C CYS A 708 14.04 -5.05 18.82
N MET A 709 13.19 -5.92 18.28
CA MET A 709 12.10 -5.54 17.39
C MET A 709 10.79 -5.52 18.18
N ILE A 710 10.05 -4.42 18.06
CA ILE A 710 8.70 -4.23 18.58
C ILE A 710 7.70 -4.64 17.50
N GLN A 711 6.70 -5.41 17.90
CA GLN A 711 5.43 -5.54 17.19
C GLN A 711 4.34 -4.81 17.96
N TYR A 712 3.59 -3.96 17.28
CA TYR A 712 2.32 -3.39 17.75
C TYR A 712 1.18 -4.19 17.11
N VAL A 713 0.17 -4.56 17.88
CA VAL A 713 -1.03 -5.24 17.37
C VAL A 713 -2.26 -4.70 18.08
N VAL A 714 -3.34 -4.53 17.34
CA VAL A 714 -4.69 -4.37 17.90
C VAL A 714 -5.60 -5.40 17.24
N THR A 715 -6.36 -6.14 18.04
CA THR A 715 -7.24 -7.22 17.56
C THR A 715 -8.69 -7.03 18.03
N TRP A 716 -9.65 -7.33 17.16
CA TRP A 716 -11.08 -7.22 17.46
C TRP A 716 -11.92 -8.29 16.74
N GLN A 717 -13.23 -8.32 17.01
CA GLN A 717 -14.15 -9.39 16.59
C GLN A 717 -15.42 -8.90 15.89
N ASP A 718 -15.84 -7.65 16.13
CA ASP A 718 -17.10 -7.05 15.67
C ASP A 718 -17.03 -6.39 14.28
N GLY A 719 -16.04 -6.79 13.47
CA GLY A 719 -15.94 -6.46 12.05
C GLY A 719 -15.67 -4.98 11.75
N GLU A 720 -16.47 -4.37 10.88
CA GLU A 720 -16.31 -2.97 10.49
C GLU A 720 -16.62 -2.00 11.65
N SER A 721 -17.48 -2.41 12.60
CA SER A 721 -18.11 -1.55 13.63
C SER A 721 -17.11 -0.79 14.51
N SER A 722 -16.00 -1.42 14.88
CA SER A 722 -14.95 -0.86 15.75
C SER A 722 -13.64 -0.56 15.02
N LYS A 723 -13.52 -0.98 13.75
CA LYS A 723 -12.30 -0.92 12.92
C LYS A 723 -11.61 0.44 12.98
N SER A 724 -12.35 1.53 12.73
CA SER A 724 -11.76 2.89 12.70
C SER A 724 -11.13 3.28 14.03
N ARG A 725 -11.77 2.95 15.16
CA ARG A 725 -11.26 3.21 16.52
C ARG A 725 -9.96 2.45 16.79
N HIS A 726 -9.91 1.17 16.41
CA HIS A 726 -8.71 0.34 16.55
C HIS A 726 -7.57 0.81 15.64
N MET A 727 -7.87 1.15 14.38
CA MET A 727 -6.91 1.70 13.41
C MET A 727 -6.32 3.04 13.89
N GLU A 728 -7.15 3.94 14.43
CA GLU A 728 -6.70 5.20 15.02
C GLU A 728 -5.82 4.96 16.26
N TRP A 729 -6.24 4.09 17.18
CA TRP A 729 -5.46 3.77 18.39
C TRP A 729 -4.06 3.25 18.07
N VAL A 730 -3.91 2.31 17.13
CA VAL A 730 -2.58 1.74 16.81
C VAL A 730 -1.69 2.76 16.08
N ARG A 731 -2.27 3.67 15.29
CA ARG A 731 -1.56 4.81 14.68
C ARG A 731 -1.12 5.83 15.74
N LYS A 732 -1.98 6.15 16.72
CA LYS A 732 -1.66 7.02 17.87
C LYS A 732 -0.52 6.45 18.72
N LEU A 733 -0.57 5.16 19.04
CA LEU A 733 0.49 4.46 19.77
C LEU A 733 1.82 4.46 18.99
N TYR A 734 1.79 4.18 17.69
CA TYR A 734 2.98 4.22 16.85
C TYR A 734 3.59 5.63 16.78
N ASN A 735 2.75 6.66 16.66
CA ASN A 735 3.18 8.07 16.69
C ASN A 735 3.78 8.45 18.06
N TYR A 736 3.21 7.97 19.17
CA TYR A 736 3.77 8.15 20.52
C TYR A 736 5.19 7.57 20.67
N MET A 737 5.48 6.46 19.99
CA MET A 737 6.76 5.74 20.12
C MET A 737 7.91 6.32 19.27
N THR A 738 7.61 7.21 18.32
CA THR A 738 8.56 7.83 17.39
C THR A 738 9.89 8.33 18.01
N PRO A 739 9.93 9.00 19.19
CA PRO A 739 11.19 9.48 19.76
C PRO A 739 11.99 8.41 20.54
N TYR A 740 11.54 7.16 20.58
CA TYR A 740 12.14 6.06 21.36
C TYR A 740 12.60 4.86 20.52
N VAL A 741 12.57 4.98 19.20
CA VAL A 741 12.83 3.91 18.23
C VAL A 741 13.86 4.38 17.18
N SER A 742 14.29 3.48 16.30
CA SER A 742 15.12 3.80 15.13
C SER A 742 14.61 5.02 14.35
N MET A 743 15.53 5.86 13.90
CA MET A 743 15.24 7.02 13.05
C MET A 743 16.30 7.17 11.95
N LEU A 744 15.89 7.79 10.84
CA LEU A 744 16.72 8.02 9.64
C LEU A 744 17.35 6.73 9.04
N PRO A 745 16.55 5.75 8.58
CA PRO A 745 15.07 5.73 8.52
C PRO A 745 14.44 5.19 9.81
N ARG A 746 13.11 5.32 9.95
CA ARG A 746 12.36 4.54 10.95
C ARG A 746 12.23 3.12 10.43
N GLU A 747 12.89 2.17 11.09
CA GLU A 747 13.03 0.80 10.59
C GLU A 747 11.74 -0.01 10.83
N ALA A 748 11.32 -0.78 9.82
CA ALA A 748 10.14 -1.63 9.85
C ALA A 748 10.43 -3.01 9.25
N TYR A 749 9.62 -4.03 9.55
CA TYR A 749 9.86 -5.42 9.10
C TYR A 749 8.86 -5.82 8.00
N VAL A 750 9.34 -6.21 6.82
CA VAL A 750 8.48 -6.47 5.63
C VAL A 750 7.40 -7.55 5.83
N ASN A 751 7.67 -8.60 6.61
CA ASN A 751 6.66 -9.61 6.93
C ASN A 751 5.55 -9.05 7.84
N TYR A 752 5.78 -7.93 8.52
CA TYR A 752 4.76 -7.12 9.20
C TYR A 752 4.39 -5.92 8.31
N LYS A 753 3.92 -6.25 7.09
CA LYS A 753 3.46 -5.31 6.07
C LYS A 753 2.50 -4.27 6.68
N ASP A 754 2.68 -3.01 6.29
CA ASP A 754 1.95 -1.87 6.85
C ASP A 754 1.78 -0.80 5.76
N LEU A 755 0.60 -0.74 5.15
CA LEU A 755 0.29 0.19 4.06
C LEU A 755 0.28 1.66 4.51
N ASP A 756 0.22 1.93 5.82
CA ASP A 756 0.31 3.30 6.35
C ASP A 756 1.72 3.91 6.17
N LEU A 757 2.74 3.10 5.83
CA LEU A 757 4.08 3.60 5.48
C LEU A 757 4.14 4.18 4.06
N GLY A 758 3.09 3.99 3.25
CA GLY A 758 3.01 4.38 1.84
C GLY A 758 2.90 3.17 0.92
N MET A 759 2.45 3.40 -0.31
CA MET A 759 2.24 2.37 -1.35
C MET A 759 2.59 2.90 -2.74
N ASN A 760 2.68 1.99 -3.71
CA ASN A 760 2.67 2.27 -5.14
C ASN A 760 1.24 2.58 -5.58
N GLU A 761 1.08 3.50 -6.54
CA GLU A 761 -0.17 3.75 -7.25
C GLU A 761 -0.34 2.77 -8.43
N ASP A 762 -1.58 2.61 -8.92
CA ASP A 762 -1.93 1.68 -10.00
C ASP A 762 -1.05 1.84 -11.25
N GLY A 763 -0.45 0.73 -11.68
CA GLY A 763 0.51 0.64 -12.79
C GLY A 763 1.84 1.37 -12.59
N ASN A 764 1.84 2.51 -11.88
CA ASN A 764 2.90 3.51 -11.86
C ASN A 764 3.77 3.44 -10.59
N ALA A 765 4.39 2.28 -10.36
CA ALA A 765 5.30 2.06 -9.23
C ALA A 765 6.57 2.93 -9.34
N ASN A 766 6.57 4.10 -8.69
CA ASN A 766 7.62 5.11 -8.80
C ASN A 766 8.74 4.90 -7.75
N PHE A 767 9.98 4.75 -8.21
CA PHE A 767 11.17 4.57 -7.34
C PHE A 767 11.29 5.60 -6.20
N ILE A 768 10.99 6.88 -6.46
CA ILE A 768 11.11 7.94 -5.45
C ILE A 768 10.05 7.76 -4.35
N LYS A 769 8.77 7.56 -4.73
CA LYS A 769 7.69 7.26 -3.77
C LYS A 769 8.00 5.96 -3.00
N ALA A 770 8.43 4.92 -3.70
CA ALA A 770 8.77 3.63 -3.10
C ALA A 770 9.97 3.68 -2.15
N SER A 771 10.93 4.59 -2.37
CA SER A 771 12.10 4.74 -1.48
C SER A 771 11.73 5.16 -0.05
N ALA A 772 10.59 5.84 0.13
CA ALA A 772 10.10 6.26 1.44
C ALA A 772 9.81 5.06 2.36
N TRP A 773 8.99 4.10 1.94
CA TRP A 773 8.76 2.85 2.69
C TRP A 773 9.86 1.81 2.47
N GLY A 774 10.49 1.80 1.29
CA GLY A 774 11.55 0.84 0.94
C GLY A 774 12.80 0.99 1.80
N SER A 775 13.19 2.22 2.14
CA SER A 775 14.26 2.46 3.11
C SER A 775 13.90 2.02 4.53
N MET A 776 12.63 2.08 4.93
CA MET A 776 12.18 1.56 6.24
C MET A 776 12.33 0.04 6.34
N TYR A 777 11.95 -0.70 5.29
CA TYR A 777 12.04 -2.16 5.25
C TYR A 777 13.46 -2.71 4.97
N TYR A 778 14.29 -1.99 4.22
CA TYR A 778 15.54 -2.54 3.67
C TYR A 778 16.78 -1.67 3.86
N LYS A 779 16.65 -0.45 4.41
CA LYS A 779 17.75 0.54 4.48
C LYS A 779 18.44 0.65 3.11
N ASP A 780 19.77 0.61 3.05
CA ASP A 780 20.54 0.72 1.81
C ASP A 780 20.32 -0.46 0.83
N ASN A 781 19.85 -1.62 1.31
CA ASN A 781 19.59 -2.79 0.46
C ASN A 781 18.48 -2.54 -0.56
N PHE A 782 17.58 -1.57 -0.34
CA PHE A 782 16.52 -1.20 -1.29
C PHE A 782 17.08 -0.90 -2.68
N ASN A 783 18.21 -0.18 -2.76
CA ASN A 783 18.86 0.17 -4.01
C ASN A 783 19.40 -1.05 -4.78
N ARG A 784 19.74 -2.15 -4.09
CA ARG A 784 20.12 -3.42 -4.74
C ARG A 784 18.88 -4.21 -5.15
N LEU A 785 17.84 -4.27 -4.31
CA LEU A 785 16.55 -4.89 -4.65
C LEU A 785 15.95 -4.29 -5.94
N VAL A 786 15.94 -2.96 -6.07
CA VAL A 786 15.45 -2.24 -7.26
C VAL A 786 16.25 -2.59 -8.52
N LYS A 787 17.59 -2.64 -8.43
CA LYS A 787 18.45 -3.07 -9.56
C LYS A 787 18.16 -4.50 -10.00
N ILE A 788 17.91 -5.40 -9.04
CA ILE A 788 17.58 -6.80 -9.31
C ILE A 788 16.18 -6.90 -9.92
N LYS A 789 15.18 -6.19 -9.38
CA LYS A 789 13.82 -6.10 -9.96
C LYS A 789 13.87 -5.66 -11.42
N THR A 790 14.60 -4.57 -11.71
CA THR A 790 14.82 -4.04 -13.06
C THR A 790 15.43 -5.08 -14.03
N LYS A 791 16.27 -5.99 -13.54
CA LYS A 791 16.94 -7.02 -14.35
C LYS A 791 16.06 -8.25 -14.62
N TYR A 792 15.29 -8.70 -13.63
CA TYR A 792 14.60 -10.00 -13.67
C TYR A 792 13.08 -9.90 -13.88
N ASP A 793 12.46 -8.74 -13.62
CA ASP A 793 11.06 -8.45 -13.94
C ASP A 793 10.89 -6.95 -14.31
N PRO A 794 11.43 -6.54 -15.48
CA PRO A 794 11.36 -5.15 -15.95
C PRO A 794 9.94 -4.69 -16.30
N GLU A 795 9.05 -5.63 -16.63
CA GLU A 795 7.62 -5.37 -16.91
C GLU A 795 6.78 -5.20 -15.64
N ASN A 796 7.38 -5.36 -14.45
CA ASN A 796 6.72 -5.31 -13.15
C ASN A 796 5.49 -6.25 -13.05
N PHE A 797 5.61 -7.45 -13.62
CA PHE A 797 4.54 -8.45 -13.61
C PHE A 797 4.20 -8.92 -12.18
N PHE A 798 5.21 -9.18 -11.36
CA PHE A 798 5.05 -9.49 -9.94
C PHE A 798 4.97 -8.18 -9.14
N ARG A 799 3.75 -7.66 -8.98
CA ARG A 799 3.47 -6.39 -8.29
C ARG A 799 2.38 -6.49 -7.24
N HIS A 800 2.45 -5.60 -6.25
CA HIS A 800 1.45 -5.36 -5.22
C HIS A 800 1.67 -3.96 -4.59
N GLU A 801 0.84 -3.57 -3.64
CA GLU A 801 0.80 -2.24 -3.01
C GLU A 801 2.19 -1.75 -2.54
N GLN A 802 3.01 -2.61 -1.95
CA GLN A 802 4.38 -2.29 -1.54
C GLN A 802 5.45 -3.14 -2.27
N SER A 803 5.27 -3.37 -3.57
CA SER A 803 6.26 -4.13 -4.36
C SER A 803 7.44 -3.24 -4.75
N ILE A 804 8.64 -3.83 -4.77
CA ILE A 804 9.85 -3.19 -5.29
C ILE A 804 9.59 -2.77 -6.75
N PRO A 805 9.76 -1.48 -7.11
CA PRO A 805 9.62 -1.06 -8.50
C PRO A 805 10.88 -1.42 -9.31
N PRO A 806 10.75 -1.76 -10.61
CA PRO A 806 11.87 -1.62 -11.53
C PRO A 806 12.19 -0.13 -11.75
N LEU A 807 13.39 0.17 -12.21
CA LEU A 807 13.68 1.47 -12.80
C LEU A 807 13.08 1.54 -14.20
N PRO A 808 12.64 2.72 -14.68
CA PRO A 808 12.20 2.88 -16.06
C PRO A 808 13.28 2.42 -17.03
N LEU A 809 12.91 1.57 -18.00
CA LEU A 809 13.79 1.22 -19.09
C LEU A 809 14.08 2.47 -19.91
N MET A 810 15.30 3.01 -19.80
CA MET A 810 15.79 3.96 -20.79
C MET A 810 15.86 3.23 -22.13
N GLU A 811 14.97 3.57 -23.06
CA GLU A 811 15.13 3.16 -24.45
C GLU A 811 16.52 3.62 -24.92
N SER A 812 17.42 2.67 -25.16
CA SER A 812 18.71 2.96 -25.74
C SER A 812 18.48 3.39 -27.19
N LYS A 813 18.27 4.70 -27.41
CA LYS A 813 18.25 5.30 -28.75
C LYS A 813 19.51 4.84 -29.46
N LYS A 814 19.34 3.93 -30.44
CA LYS A 814 20.43 3.43 -31.26
C LYS A 814 21.01 4.64 -32.01
N PHE A 815 22.13 5.15 -31.53
CA PHE A 815 22.97 6.04 -32.29
C PHE A 815 23.46 5.25 -33.51
N ILE A 816 22.75 5.42 -34.62
CA ILE A 816 23.20 4.95 -35.92
C ILE A 816 24.42 5.79 -36.25
N HIS A 817 25.60 5.22 -36.02
CA HIS A 817 26.85 5.75 -36.56
C HIS A 817 26.71 5.78 -38.09
N ARG A 818 26.49 6.97 -38.63
CA ARG A 818 26.69 7.23 -40.06
C ARG A 818 28.17 7.43 -40.27
N ASP A 819 28.88 6.31 -40.45
CA ASP A 819 30.27 6.34 -40.88
C ASP A 819 30.33 6.84 -42.34
N THR A 820 30.61 8.13 -42.50
CA THR A 820 30.91 8.75 -43.79
C THR A 820 32.37 9.20 -43.82
N CYS A 821 33.29 8.23 -43.75
CA CYS A 821 34.67 8.44 -44.15
C CYS A 821 34.75 8.57 -45.68
N HIS A 822 34.87 9.79 -46.18
CA HIS A 822 35.31 10.03 -47.55
C HIS A 822 36.82 10.33 -47.57
N THR A 823 37.62 9.30 -47.82
CA THR A 823 39.04 9.42 -48.20
C THR A 823 39.36 8.52 -49.38
N SER A 824 39.51 9.15 -50.55
CA SER A 824 40.21 8.67 -51.76
C SER A 824 40.31 9.93 -52.64
N ASP A 825 41.40 10.71 -52.49
CA ASP A 825 42.69 10.51 -53.16
C ASP A 825 42.58 10.63 -54.69
N ILE A 826 43.25 11.65 -55.25
CA ILE A 826 44.41 11.47 -56.14
C ILE A 826 45.03 12.84 -56.53
N GLN A 827 46.33 12.93 -56.28
CA GLN A 827 47.36 13.78 -56.90
C GLN A 827 46.96 14.78 -58.01
N MET A 828 47.19 16.08 -57.76
CA MET A 828 48.41 16.77 -58.27
C MET A 828 48.71 18.04 -57.47
#